data_AF-A0A3A8IZR1-F1
#
_entry.id   AF-A0A3A8IZR1-F1
#
_cell.length_a   1.000
_cell.length_b   1.000
_cell.length_c   1.000
_cell.angle_alpha   90.00
_cell.angle_beta   90.00
_cell.angle_gamma   90.00
#
_symmetry.space_group_name_H-M   'P 1'
#
loop_
_entity.id
_entity.type
_entity.pdbx_description
1 polymer ?
#
loop_
_entity_poly.entity_id
_entity_poly.type
_entity_poly.pdbx_seq_one_letter_code
_entity_poly.pdbx_strand_id
1 'polypeptide(L)'
;MFSVRCLAPLASAALLLALPAAAEEAVCAPVAKVPLERHLRQLSLDLLGRPPTMEEYKTFQAKGSVTAEDVRQMMGQEPFYARMREFHRALLRSNINSSVNGNGDYRVSGTPLSFAGNNSNALRGGQSQRCDGEIAQDNCKANPQDGHSLTPTTCRDAQGVPLPVSYDYDTNFYQCRLLDPASTEPELKYADCNALKASAAHGKYVNFCDNRYNSTAGKSVGYLCLPDPAKTSTNVLLPSPATGVITAWVHPNPETNPNLKQLDRCTFEMGKRVVNGNEINGTWLPQRGCVQRDGYVTTTVQPYWSVATEPVKVCAVEAQNRATNPYTGESCETGRFNSDRTCGCGDKMRRCEITDVHTARIASFNEEPLLITDSVVRNDEPYFNILTTPRSFVNGPLSEFYRQKQGVSIFSVKAPADVATLPAVPYEDKATWAVYTRDNTHSGVLTTPAFLYRFPTQRARVNHFYEAFLCKHFSPAADATLPSPDDACNRENNLSKRCGCDYCHATIEPTGAHWGRYAERSALFLSPEQFPRLDPKCRDCAIAGDTNCGGECSQYVMQAFDGDGANSLGLLKTYLYRTADEEKNIEGGPQVLVKRMMESGNLERCTVKRVWNEFLGRAMTTEEQRMYLQTLSQDFAKNNHSMKGLIEQVVMSDAYRRID
;
A
#
# COMPACT_ATOMS: atom_id res chain seq x y z
N MET A 1 90.15 -4.89 -37.30
CA MET A 1 89.03 -4.36 -38.12
C MET A 1 87.74 -4.52 -37.32
N PHE A 2 87.04 -3.40 -37.11
CA PHE A 2 85.66 -3.17 -36.65
C PHE A 2 84.85 -4.38 -36.12
N SER A 3 84.51 -4.43 -34.82
CA SER A 3 83.30 -3.83 -34.16
C SER A 3 82.23 -4.91 -33.90
N VAL A 4 81.47 -5.00 -32.81
CA VAL A 4 81.20 -4.13 -31.65
C VAL A 4 80.39 -4.91 -30.59
N ARG A 5 80.81 -4.73 -29.31
CA ARG A 5 80.08 -4.59 -28.01
C ARG A 5 78.98 -5.56 -27.60
N CYS A 6 78.73 -5.80 -26.31
CA CYS A 6 79.46 -5.81 -25.02
C CYS A 6 78.37 -6.13 -23.99
N LEU A 7 78.62 -7.07 -23.08
CA LEU A 7 77.80 -7.35 -21.91
C LEU A 7 78.67 -7.21 -20.66
N ALA A 8 78.06 -6.64 -19.61
CA ALA A 8 78.49 -6.55 -18.22
C ALA A 8 79.61 -5.54 -17.87
N PRO A 9 79.49 -4.90 -16.68
CA PRO A 9 80.20 -5.42 -15.50
C PRO A 9 79.27 -5.51 -14.28
N LEU A 10 79.32 -6.58 -13.48
CA LEU A 10 80.32 -6.92 -12.45
C LEU A 10 80.46 -5.87 -11.35
N ALA A 11 79.92 -6.25 -10.20
CA ALA A 11 80.00 -5.63 -8.90
C ALA A 11 81.43 -5.62 -8.36
N SER A 12 81.77 -4.59 -7.58
CA SER A 12 82.37 -4.79 -6.26
C SER A 12 82.30 -3.53 -5.42
N ALA A 13 82.07 -3.78 -4.14
CA ALA A 13 81.76 -2.86 -3.06
C ALA A 13 82.93 -1.95 -2.67
N ALA A 14 82.58 -0.75 -2.20
CA ALA A 14 83.36 -0.02 -1.21
C ALA A 14 82.40 0.71 -0.25
N LEU A 15 82.44 0.28 1.01
CA LEU A 15 81.85 0.91 2.19
C LEU A 15 82.36 2.36 2.35
N LEU A 16 81.48 3.32 2.68
CA LEU A 16 81.60 4.20 3.87
C LEU A 16 80.51 5.30 3.87
N LEU A 17 79.81 5.39 5.01
CA LEU A 17 79.13 6.57 5.57
C LEU A 17 77.88 7.11 4.85
N ALA A 18 76.71 6.52 5.16
CA ALA A 18 75.46 7.26 5.22
C ALA A 18 74.76 6.91 6.54
N LEU A 19 74.63 7.92 7.41
CA LEU A 19 73.81 7.87 8.62
C LEU A 19 72.37 7.49 8.25
N PRO A 20 71.62 6.82 9.14
CA PRO A 20 70.20 6.60 8.91
C PRO A 20 69.52 7.97 8.92
N ALA A 21 69.02 8.41 7.78
CA ALA A 21 67.97 9.42 7.78
C ALA A 21 66.78 8.76 8.49
N ALA A 22 66.59 9.13 9.75
CA ALA A 22 65.35 8.88 10.46
C ALA A 22 64.23 9.39 9.55
N ALA A 23 63.36 8.47 9.12
CA ALA A 23 62.07 8.86 8.58
C ALA A 23 61.36 9.58 9.73
N GLU A 24 61.37 10.90 9.71
CA GLU A 24 60.46 11.70 10.50
C GLU A 24 59.05 11.17 10.22
N GLU A 25 58.39 10.71 11.28
CA GLU A 25 56.94 10.59 11.30
C GLU A 25 56.38 11.86 10.67
N ALA A 26 55.52 11.72 9.65
CA ALA A 26 54.76 12.84 9.14
C ALA A 26 53.84 13.34 10.27
N VAL A 27 54.36 14.22 11.13
CA VAL A 27 53.61 14.95 12.14
C VAL A 27 52.63 15.82 11.37
N CYS A 28 51.35 15.43 11.37
CA CYS A 28 50.30 16.28 10.85
C CYS A 28 50.42 17.67 11.48
N ALA A 29 50.47 18.71 10.66
CA ALA A 29 50.41 20.10 11.13
C ALA A 29 49.28 20.27 12.15
N PRO A 30 49.44 21.10 13.20
CA PRO A 30 48.42 21.22 14.24
C PRO A 30 47.10 21.66 13.60
N VAL A 31 46.10 20.77 13.66
CA VAL A 31 44.73 21.08 13.28
C VAL A 31 44.32 22.32 14.07
N ALA A 32 44.04 23.42 13.38
CA ALA A 32 43.57 24.65 14.03
C ALA A 32 42.31 24.30 14.85
N LYS A 33 42.39 24.39 16.18
CA LYS A 33 41.26 24.10 17.05
C LYS A 33 40.11 25.04 16.67
N VAL A 34 38.97 24.45 16.28
CA VAL A 34 37.74 25.21 16.02
C VAL A 34 37.43 26.07 17.25
N PRO A 35 37.19 27.39 17.10
CA PRO A 35 36.81 28.25 18.21
C PRO A 35 35.62 27.68 18.99
N LEU A 36 35.60 27.86 20.30
CA LEU A 36 34.59 27.28 21.18
C LEU A 36 33.17 27.62 20.74
N GLU A 37 32.93 28.88 20.35
CA GLU A 37 31.65 29.37 19.88
C GLU A 37 31.19 28.68 18.59
N ARG A 38 32.14 28.39 17.69
CA ARG A 38 31.84 27.68 16.44
C ARG A 38 31.53 26.22 16.72
N HIS A 39 32.31 25.57 17.59
CA HIS A 39 32.06 24.18 17.99
C HIS A 39 30.70 24.03 18.68
N LEU A 40 30.37 24.92 19.62
CA LEU A 40 29.07 24.93 20.29
C LEU A 40 27.92 25.15 19.30
N ARG A 41 28.10 26.06 18.32
CA ARG A 41 27.09 26.31 17.30
C ARG A 41 26.83 25.08 16.45
N GLN A 42 27.88 24.41 15.99
CA GLN A 42 27.78 23.19 15.19
C GLN A 42 27.06 22.10 15.99
N LEU A 43 27.51 21.83 17.22
CA LEU A 43 26.92 20.83 18.10
C LEU A 43 25.43 21.10 18.38
N SER A 44 25.05 22.34 18.67
CA SER A 44 23.65 22.72 18.93
C SER A 44 22.79 22.59 17.68
N LEU A 45 23.31 22.90 16.49
CA LEU A 45 22.58 22.70 15.24
C LEU A 45 22.38 21.22 14.94
N ASP A 46 23.41 20.40 15.11
CA ASP A 46 23.35 18.98 14.77
C ASP A 46 22.49 18.20 15.78
N LEU A 47 22.68 18.44 17.08
CA LEU A 47 21.96 17.74 18.14
C LEU A 47 20.57 18.33 18.42
N LEU A 48 20.40 19.66 18.38
CA LEU A 48 19.15 20.32 18.81
C LEU A 48 18.39 20.98 17.66
N GLY A 49 18.95 21.06 16.46
CA GLY A 49 18.30 21.70 15.31
C GLY A 49 18.13 23.22 15.44
N ARG A 50 18.82 23.87 16.39
CA ARG A 50 18.73 25.31 16.64
C ARG A 50 20.09 25.91 16.99
N PRO A 51 20.34 27.20 16.69
CA PRO A 51 21.53 27.87 17.20
C PRO A 51 21.50 27.97 18.74
N PRO A 52 22.66 28.04 19.40
CA PRO A 52 22.74 28.33 20.83
C PRO A 52 22.15 29.70 21.15
N THR A 53 21.48 29.81 22.29
CA THR A 53 21.04 31.07 22.88
C THR A 53 22.24 31.89 23.38
N MET A 54 22.03 33.19 23.58
CA MET A 54 23.07 34.06 24.15
C MET A 54 23.49 33.63 25.57
N GLU A 55 22.59 33.02 26.33
CA GLU A 55 22.87 32.49 27.66
C GLU A 55 23.71 31.21 27.61
N GLU A 56 23.38 30.30 26.69
CA GLU A 56 24.20 29.11 26.42
C GLU A 56 25.62 29.53 25.99
N TYR A 57 25.77 30.49 25.07
CA TYR A 57 27.08 31.03 24.69
C TYR A 57 27.89 31.53 25.89
N LYS A 58 27.29 32.38 26.74
CA LYS A 58 27.96 32.90 27.94
C LYS A 58 28.37 31.79 28.90
N THR A 59 27.52 30.79 29.08
CA THR A 59 27.78 29.63 29.95
C THR A 59 28.99 28.84 29.47
N PHE A 60 29.05 28.51 28.18
CA PHE A 60 30.19 27.78 27.64
C PHE A 60 31.46 28.63 27.56
N GLN A 61 31.36 29.94 27.31
CA GLN A 61 32.50 30.86 27.38
C GLN A 61 33.11 30.88 28.79
N ALA A 62 32.28 30.92 29.84
CA ALA A 62 32.75 30.82 31.21
C ALA A 62 33.38 29.45 31.54
N LYS A 63 32.85 28.37 30.95
CA LYS A 63 33.37 27.00 31.12
C LYS A 63 34.66 26.73 30.33
N GLY A 64 34.87 27.44 29.23
CA GLY A 64 36.06 27.33 28.36
C GLY A 64 36.14 26.09 27.48
N SER A 65 35.23 25.12 27.63
CA SER A 65 35.20 23.89 26.81
C SER A 65 33.83 23.22 26.78
N VAL A 66 33.59 22.41 25.74
CA VAL A 66 32.47 21.46 25.67
C VAL A 66 32.96 20.09 26.13
N THR A 67 32.27 19.52 27.11
CA THR A 67 32.57 18.20 27.70
C THR A 67 31.59 17.15 27.21
N ALA A 68 31.95 15.87 27.37
CA ALA A 68 31.04 14.76 27.06
C ALA A 68 29.72 14.83 27.85
N GLU A 69 29.76 15.35 29.09
CA GLU A 69 28.56 15.55 29.89
C GLU A 69 27.62 16.59 29.28
N ASP A 70 28.15 17.66 28.67
CA ASP A 70 27.32 18.65 28.00
C ASP A 70 26.61 18.05 26.78
N VAL A 71 27.31 17.19 26.03
CA VAL A 71 26.72 16.45 24.89
C VAL A 71 25.59 15.54 25.37
N ARG A 72 25.79 14.81 26.47
CA ARG A 72 24.73 13.98 27.07
C ARG A 72 23.53 14.80 27.52
N GLN A 73 23.75 15.96 28.12
CA GLN A 73 22.67 16.87 28.52
C GLN A 73 21.90 17.38 27.30
N MET A 74 22.57 17.70 26.19
CA MET A 74 21.89 18.06 24.93
C MET A 74 21.07 16.89 24.38
N MET A 75 21.62 15.67 24.38
CA MET A 75 20.90 14.47 23.93
C MET A 75 19.74 14.05 24.84
N GLY A 76 19.59 14.66 26.02
CA GLY A 76 18.43 14.47 26.91
C GLY A 76 17.24 15.39 26.59
N GLN A 77 17.38 16.33 25.64
CA GLN A 77 16.34 17.31 25.34
C GLN A 77 15.40 16.84 24.21
N GLU A 78 14.13 17.27 24.23
CA GLU A 78 13.16 16.94 23.16
C GLU A 78 13.62 17.28 21.73
N PRO A 79 14.32 18.41 21.47
CA PRO A 79 14.82 18.69 20.14
C PRO A 79 15.77 17.62 19.58
N PHE A 80 16.55 16.94 20.44
CA PHE A 80 17.39 15.81 20.01
C PHE A 80 16.56 14.63 19.54
N TYR A 81 15.54 14.24 20.31
CA TYR A 81 14.65 13.16 19.90
C TYR A 81 13.89 13.50 18.61
N ALA A 82 13.50 14.75 18.42
CA ALA A 82 12.93 15.20 17.14
C ALA A 82 13.92 15.04 15.97
N ARG A 83 15.19 15.41 16.13
CA ARG A 83 16.24 15.17 15.13
C ARG A 83 16.44 13.68 14.85
N MET A 84 16.45 12.85 15.90
CA MET A 84 16.57 11.41 15.74
C MET A 84 15.38 10.80 15.00
N ARG A 85 14.14 11.28 15.22
CA ARG A 85 12.99 10.83 14.42
C ARG A 85 13.16 11.15 12.94
N GLU A 86 13.69 12.32 12.58
CA GLU A 86 13.98 12.66 11.18
C GLU A 86 15.09 11.79 10.58
N PHE A 87 16.17 11.53 11.33
CA PHE A 87 17.21 10.57 10.92
C PHE A 87 16.62 9.19 10.62
N HIS A 88 15.75 8.67 11.50
CA HIS A 88 15.10 7.38 11.29
C HIS A 88 14.06 7.42 10.16
N ARG A 89 13.33 8.52 9.96
CA ARG A 89 12.41 8.69 8.84
C ARG A 89 13.16 8.58 7.51
N ALA A 90 14.33 9.20 7.40
CA ALA A 90 15.20 9.09 6.24
C ALA A 90 15.76 7.67 6.06
N LEU A 91 16.21 7.03 7.14
CA LEU A 91 16.75 5.68 7.13
C LEU A 91 15.70 4.63 6.70
N LEU A 92 14.51 4.68 7.29
CA LEU A 92 13.43 3.70 7.11
C LEU A 92 12.55 3.98 5.89
N ARG A 93 12.62 5.19 5.34
CA ARG A 93 11.74 5.66 4.26
C ARG A 93 10.27 5.44 4.60
N SER A 94 9.87 5.74 5.84
CA SER A 94 8.51 5.54 6.38
C SER A 94 7.50 6.52 5.77
N ASN A 95 7.18 6.28 4.50
CA ASN A 95 6.20 7.03 3.71
C ASN A 95 5.50 6.09 2.73
N ILE A 96 4.24 5.77 3.01
CA ILE A 96 3.41 4.90 2.18
C ILE A 96 2.36 5.67 1.36
N ASN A 97 2.45 7.01 1.27
CA ASN A 97 1.45 7.84 0.59
C ASN A 97 1.18 7.41 -0.86
N SER A 98 2.20 6.88 -1.54
CA SER A 98 2.10 6.36 -2.92
C SER A 98 2.19 4.83 -3.02
N SER A 99 2.24 4.14 -1.87
CA SER A 99 2.40 2.68 -1.80
C SER A 99 1.07 1.96 -1.53
N VAL A 100 0.06 2.66 -1.01
CA VAL A 100 -1.29 2.13 -0.81
C VAL A 100 -2.22 2.72 -1.87
N ASN A 101 -2.31 2.04 -3.02
CA ASN A 101 -3.22 2.44 -4.10
C ASN A 101 -4.51 1.59 -4.02
N GLY A 102 -5.64 2.25 -3.76
CA GLY A 102 -6.95 1.59 -3.68
C GLY A 102 -7.54 1.31 -5.05
N ASN A 103 -7.38 0.09 -5.58
CA ASN A 103 -8.10 -0.36 -6.79
C ASN A 103 -9.57 -0.74 -6.52
N GLY A 104 -9.92 -1.00 -5.25
CA GLY A 104 -11.28 -1.22 -4.76
C GLY A 104 -11.67 -0.07 -3.82
N ASP A 105 -12.31 0.95 -4.37
CA ASP A 105 -12.58 2.19 -3.66
C ASP A 105 -13.78 2.04 -2.70
N TYR A 106 -13.54 1.71 -1.43
CA TYR A 106 -14.56 1.79 -0.35
C TYR A 106 -14.67 3.18 0.25
N ARG A 107 -14.08 4.19 -0.39
CA ARG A 107 -14.31 5.56 0.04
C ARG A 107 -15.73 5.94 -0.33
N VAL A 108 -16.51 6.26 0.69
CA VAL A 108 -17.83 6.85 0.51
C VAL A 108 -17.70 8.37 0.47
N SER A 109 -18.59 9.02 -0.27
CA SER A 109 -18.63 10.48 -0.34
C SER A 109 -20.01 10.99 -0.72
N GLY A 110 -20.24 12.29 -0.51
CA GLY A 110 -21.47 12.97 -0.90
C GLY A 110 -22.64 12.77 0.06
N THR A 111 -23.82 13.22 -0.38
CA THR A 111 -25.08 13.07 0.34
C THR A 111 -26.15 12.64 -0.66
N PRO A 112 -26.68 11.41 -0.58
CA PRO A 112 -26.33 10.34 0.38
C PRO A 112 -24.86 9.87 0.28
N LEU A 113 -24.30 9.37 1.38
CA LEU A 113 -22.97 8.74 1.37
C LEU A 113 -23.01 7.47 0.50
N SER A 114 -22.10 7.38 -0.46
CA SER A 114 -22.04 6.26 -1.41
C SER A 114 -20.63 6.01 -1.94
N PHE A 115 -20.40 4.81 -2.47
CA PHE A 115 -19.28 4.60 -3.38
C PHE A 115 -19.51 5.39 -4.67
N ALA A 116 -18.46 6.03 -5.18
CA ALA A 116 -18.48 6.77 -6.44
C ALA A 116 -17.24 6.46 -7.31
N GLY A 117 -16.62 5.29 -7.09
CA GLY A 117 -15.46 4.80 -7.84
C GLY A 117 -15.76 3.50 -8.59
N ASN A 118 -14.76 2.64 -8.78
CA ASN A 118 -14.91 1.38 -9.53
C ASN A 118 -16.02 0.45 -8.99
N ASN A 119 -16.25 0.47 -7.68
CA ASN A 119 -17.29 -0.34 -7.05
C ASN A 119 -18.70 0.01 -7.56
N SER A 120 -18.96 1.26 -7.96
CA SER A 120 -20.27 1.64 -8.50
C SER A 120 -20.58 0.93 -9.80
N ASN A 121 -19.56 0.58 -10.60
CA ASN A 121 -19.78 -0.06 -11.89
C ASN A 121 -20.42 -1.44 -11.70
N ALA A 122 -19.91 -2.24 -10.77
CA ALA A 122 -20.47 -3.55 -10.48
C ALA A 122 -21.82 -3.45 -9.75
N LEU A 123 -22.01 -2.45 -8.88
CA LEU A 123 -23.23 -2.31 -8.10
C LEU A 123 -24.40 -1.71 -8.90
N ARG A 124 -24.10 -0.77 -9.81
CA ARG A 124 -25.08 0.13 -10.45
C ARG A 124 -24.94 0.25 -11.96
N GLY A 125 -23.94 -0.34 -12.60
CA GLY A 125 -23.84 -0.41 -14.07
C GLY A 125 -23.14 0.77 -14.73
N GLY A 126 -22.50 1.64 -13.93
CA GLY A 126 -21.64 2.70 -14.46
C GLY A 126 -20.60 3.17 -13.45
N GLN A 127 -19.48 3.68 -13.95
CA GLN A 127 -18.46 4.30 -13.12
C GLN A 127 -18.98 5.61 -12.51
N SER A 128 -18.64 5.84 -11.24
CA SER A 128 -19.01 7.01 -10.47
C SER A 128 -20.52 7.24 -10.26
N GLN A 129 -21.33 6.19 -10.45
CA GLN A 129 -22.76 6.24 -10.23
C GLN A 129 -23.09 6.12 -8.74
N ARG A 130 -23.93 7.02 -8.24
CA ARG A 130 -24.46 6.98 -6.87
C ARG A 130 -25.86 6.37 -6.86
N CYS A 131 -26.43 6.15 -5.67
CA CYS A 131 -27.86 5.89 -5.56
C CYS A 131 -28.68 7.11 -5.97
N ASP A 132 -29.98 6.89 -6.17
CA ASP A 132 -30.95 7.97 -6.27
C ASP A 132 -31.10 8.65 -4.90
N GLY A 133 -30.76 9.95 -4.84
CA GLY A 133 -30.81 10.75 -3.61
C GLY A 133 -32.19 11.33 -3.29
N GLU A 134 -33.15 11.22 -4.20
CA GLU A 134 -34.52 11.75 -4.07
C GLU A 134 -35.49 10.66 -3.62
N ILE A 135 -35.22 9.39 -3.97
CA ILE A 135 -36.08 8.25 -3.66
C ILE A 135 -35.59 7.51 -2.40
N ALA A 136 -36.39 7.53 -1.34
CA ALA A 136 -36.15 6.69 -0.17
C ALA A 136 -36.36 5.21 -0.54
N GLN A 137 -35.39 4.35 -0.20
CA GLN A 137 -35.38 2.94 -0.61
C GLN A 137 -36.69 2.24 -0.27
N ASP A 138 -37.15 2.35 0.97
CA ASP A 138 -38.34 1.63 1.43
C ASP A 138 -39.67 2.26 0.95
N ASN A 139 -39.59 3.41 0.28
CA ASN A 139 -40.73 4.08 -0.34
C ASN A 139 -40.62 4.14 -1.88
N CYS A 140 -39.88 3.20 -2.49
CA CYS A 140 -39.56 3.20 -3.92
C CYS A 140 -40.77 3.21 -4.87
N LYS A 141 -41.96 2.83 -4.37
CA LYS A 141 -43.19 2.76 -5.17
C LYS A 141 -43.98 4.05 -5.20
N ALA A 142 -43.80 4.92 -4.21
CA ALA A 142 -44.64 6.11 -4.08
C ALA A 142 -44.29 7.18 -5.13
N ASN A 143 -43.01 7.33 -5.44
CA ASN A 143 -42.49 8.35 -6.34
C ASN A 143 -41.42 7.76 -7.28
N PRO A 144 -41.80 6.91 -8.26
CA PRO A 144 -40.84 6.36 -9.21
C PRO A 144 -40.28 7.47 -10.11
N GLN A 145 -38.96 7.44 -10.36
CA GLN A 145 -38.28 8.39 -11.25
C GLN A 145 -38.88 8.39 -12.67
N ASP A 146 -39.17 7.19 -13.19
CA ASP A 146 -39.61 6.94 -14.58
C ASP A 146 -41.02 6.36 -14.66
N GLY A 147 -41.96 6.96 -13.93
CA GLY A 147 -43.36 6.49 -13.84
C GLY A 147 -44.11 6.41 -15.18
N HIS A 148 -43.60 7.01 -16.26
CA HIS A 148 -44.15 6.88 -17.61
C HIS A 148 -43.98 5.48 -18.20
N SER A 149 -42.96 4.75 -17.75
CA SER A 149 -42.54 3.45 -18.28
C SER A 149 -42.89 2.31 -17.32
N LEU A 150 -42.32 2.32 -16.12
CA LEU A 150 -42.40 1.22 -15.15
C LEU A 150 -42.41 1.74 -13.71
N THR A 151 -42.88 0.92 -12.77
CA THR A 151 -42.77 1.15 -11.33
C THR A 151 -42.10 -0.06 -10.67
N PRO A 152 -41.18 0.12 -9.70
CA PRO A 152 -40.58 -1.00 -9.00
C PRO A 152 -41.64 -1.89 -8.32
N THR A 153 -41.58 -3.21 -8.55
CA THR A 153 -42.52 -4.17 -7.94
C THR A 153 -42.19 -4.43 -6.47
N THR A 154 -40.92 -4.36 -6.10
CA THR A 154 -40.41 -4.50 -4.74
C THR A 154 -39.21 -3.58 -4.56
N CYS A 155 -39.03 -3.03 -3.36
CA CYS A 155 -37.87 -2.19 -3.05
C CYS A 155 -36.68 -3.02 -2.55
N ARG A 156 -36.94 -4.22 -2.04
CA ARG A 156 -35.94 -5.15 -1.54
C ARG A 156 -36.32 -6.55 -1.96
N ASP A 157 -35.33 -7.43 -2.09
CA ASP A 157 -35.58 -8.84 -2.29
C ASP A 157 -36.05 -9.54 -0.99
N ALA A 158 -36.30 -10.84 -1.07
CA ALA A 158 -36.76 -11.65 0.06
C ALA A 158 -35.80 -11.69 1.27
N GLN A 159 -34.52 -11.35 1.08
CA GLN A 159 -33.50 -11.29 2.14
C GLN A 159 -33.22 -9.84 2.59
N GLY A 160 -34.02 -8.88 2.12
CA GLY A 160 -33.89 -7.47 2.46
C GLY A 160 -32.77 -6.75 1.70
N VAL A 161 -32.21 -7.33 0.65
CA VAL A 161 -31.15 -6.68 -0.16
C VAL A 161 -31.77 -5.56 -1.01
N PRO A 162 -31.19 -4.36 -1.06
CA PRO A 162 -31.71 -3.24 -1.84
C PRO A 162 -31.75 -3.54 -3.34
N LEU A 163 -32.93 -3.41 -3.93
CA LEU A 163 -33.14 -3.48 -5.37
C LEU A 163 -33.18 -2.09 -6.01
N PRO A 164 -33.01 -1.99 -7.34
CA PRO A 164 -33.10 -0.72 -8.04
C PRO A 164 -34.46 -0.05 -7.83
N VAL A 165 -34.43 1.25 -7.54
CA VAL A 165 -35.63 2.11 -7.43
C VAL A 165 -35.75 3.06 -8.61
N SER A 166 -34.67 3.14 -9.40
CA SER A 166 -34.39 4.14 -10.42
C SER A 166 -33.49 3.49 -11.48
N TYR A 167 -33.61 3.90 -12.73
CA TYR A 167 -32.66 3.52 -13.76
C TYR A 167 -32.42 4.67 -14.75
N ASP A 168 -31.20 4.76 -15.28
CA ASP A 168 -30.89 5.58 -16.45
C ASP A 168 -30.31 4.70 -17.56
N TYR A 169 -30.30 5.20 -18.78
CA TYR A 169 -29.55 4.64 -19.89
C TYR A 169 -28.06 5.03 -19.82
N ASP A 170 -27.17 4.05 -19.94
CA ASP A 170 -25.72 4.26 -19.86
C ASP A 170 -25.21 5.02 -21.10
N THR A 171 -24.57 6.18 -20.86
CA THR A 171 -24.01 7.03 -21.90
C THR A 171 -22.82 6.41 -22.64
N ASN A 172 -22.29 5.28 -22.17
CA ASN A 172 -21.34 4.47 -22.93
C ASN A 172 -21.99 3.81 -24.15
N PHE A 173 -23.30 3.58 -24.13
CA PHE A 173 -24.05 2.95 -25.22
C PHE A 173 -25.03 3.90 -25.91
N TYR A 174 -25.56 4.87 -25.16
CA TYR A 174 -26.63 5.76 -25.63
C TYR A 174 -26.17 7.21 -25.71
N GLN A 175 -26.67 7.92 -26.72
CA GLN A 175 -26.69 9.37 -26.75
C GLN A 175 -28.02 9.86 -26.18
N CYS A 176 -27.97 10.44 -24.97
CA CYS A 176 -29.14 10.95 -24.26
C CYS A 176 -29.27 12.46 -24.44
N ARG A 177 -30.34 12.89 -25.12
CA ARG A 177 -30.59 14.29 -25.47
C ARG A 177 -31.81 14.82 -24.70
N LEU A 178 -31.72 16.04 -24.17
CA LEU A 178 -32.77 16.66 -23.36
C LEU A 178 -34.06 16.81 -24.17
N LEU A 179 -35.20 16.49 -23.55
CA LEU A 179 -36.51 16.86 -24.06
C LEU A 179 -36.81 18.32 -23.70
N ASP A 180 -37.04 19.14 -24.72
CA ASP A 180 -37.32 20.56 -24.57
C ASP A 180 -38.41 20.98 -25.57
N PRO A 181 -39.57 21.51 -25.13
CA PRO A 181 -40.59 22.04 -26.02
C PRO A 181 -40.11 23.12 -27.01
N ALA A 182 -38.98 23.79 -26.71
CA ALA A 182 -38.35 24.78 -27.57
C ALA A 182 -37.37 24.17 -28.60
N SER A 183 -37.10 22.86 -28.55
CA SER A 183 -36.16 22.21 -29.46
C SER A 183 -36.58 22.35 -30.93
N THR A 184 -35.60 22.52 -31.80
CA THR A 184 -35.75 22.50 -33.26
C THR A 184 -35.77 21.08 -33.82
N GLU A 185 -35.35 20.08 -33.04
CA GLU A 185 -35.35 18.67 -33.42
C GLU A 185 -36.72 18.04 -33.07
N PRO A 186 -37.51 17.56 -34.06
CA PRO A 186 -38.88 17.10 -33.84
C PRO A 186 -39.02 15.99 -32.79
N GLU A 187 -38.03 15.11 -32.68
CA GLU A 187 -38.01 14.01 -31.71
C GLU A 187 -37.72 14.44 -30.27
N LEU A 188 -37.18 15.66 -30.06
CA LEU A 188 -36.87 16.20 -28.74
C LEU A 188 -37.88 17.25 -28.27
N LYS A 189 -38.82 17.64 -29.12
CA LYS A 189 -39.76 18.75 -28.88
C LYS A 189 -40.93 18.37 -27.95
N TYR A 190 -40.62 17.90 -26.75
CA TYR A 190 -41.58 17.43 -25.76
C TYR A 190 -41.25 17.98 -24.37
N ALA A 191 -42.26 18.18 -23.53
CA ALA A 191 -42.07 18.69 -22.17
C ALA A 191 -41.45 17.65 -21.23
N ASP A 192 -41.79 16.38 -21.44
CA ASP A 192 -41.34 15.24 -20.64
C ASP A 192 -41.57 13.91 -21.38
N CYS A 193 -41.21 12.80 -20.75
CA CYS A 193 -41.41 11.47 -21.32
C CYS A 193 -42.89 11.09 -21.49
N ASN A 194 -43.84 11.66 -20.72
CA ASN A 194 -45.27 11.41 -20.90
C ASN A 194 -45.80 12.11 -22.15
N ALA A 195 -45.36 13.35 -22.42
CA ALA A 195 -45.66 14.07 -23.64
C ALA A 195 -45.08 13.35 -24.87
N LEU A 196 -43.86 12.82 -24.77
CA LEU A 196 -43.27 11.98 -25.81
C LEU A 196 -44.12 10.72 -26.05
N LYS A 197 -44.54 10.02 -24.99
CA LYS A 197 -45.39 8.81 -25.05
C LYS A 197 -46.68 9.04 -25.84
N ALA A 198 -47.29 10.21 -25.69
CA ALA A 198 -48.53 10.58 -26.38
C ALA A 198 -48.34 10.90 -27.88
N SER A 199 -47.09 11.05 -28.35
CA SER A 199 -46.79 11.36 -29.76
C SER A 199 -47.04 10.16 -30.67
N ALA A 200 -47.85 10.36 -31.71
CA ALA A 200 -48.06 9.34 -32.73
C ALA A 200 -46.79 9.02 -33.55
N ALA A 201 -45.90 10.01 -33.73
CA ALA A 201 -44.69 9.86 -34.54
C ALA A 201 -43.49 9.32 -33.73
N HIS A 202 -43.33 9.80 -32.49
CA HIS A 202 -42.13 9.55 -31.68
C HIS A 202 -42.40 8.74 -30.40
N GLY A 203 -43.67 8.51 -30.04
CA GLY A 203 -44.05 7.72 -28.86
C GLY A 203 -43.57 6.28 -28.90
N LYS A 204 -43.21 5.77 -30.09
CA LYS A 204 -42.53 4.46 -30.24
C LYS A 204 -41.22 4.35 -29.44
N TYR A 205 -40.54 5.46 -29.16
CA TYR A 205 -39.27 5.47 -28.40
C TYR A 205 -39.45 5.68 -26.89
N VAL A 206 -40.69 5.73 -26.37
CA VAL A 206 -40.96 6.04 -24.95
C VAL A 206 -40.19 5.18 -23.95
N ASN A 207 -39.96 3.90 -24.27
CA ASN A 207 -39.21 3.00 -23.39
C ASN A 207 -37.76 3.47 -23.18
N PHE A 208 -37.21 4.22 -24.15
CA PHE A 208 -35.85 4.77 -24.14
C PHE A 208 -35.82 6.25 -23.72
N CYS A 209 -36.85 6.69 -23.01
CA CYS A 209 -36.87 7.97 -22.32
C CYS A 209 -36.64 7.74 -20.83
N ASP A 210 -35.68 8.44 -20.23
CA ASP A 210 -35.43 8.44 -18.80
C ASP A 210 -35.49 9.87 -18.23
N ASN A 211 -35.78 9.99 -16.94
CA ASN A 211 -35.75 11.25 -16.22
C ASN A 211 -34.45 11.35 -15.42
N ARG A 212 -33.70 12.44 -15.57
CA ARG A 212 -32.43 12.65 -14.87
C ARG A 212 -32.46 13.96 -14.10
N TYR A 213 -31.88 13.97 -12.90
CA TYR A 213 -31.72 15.20 -12.14
C TYR A 213 -30.85 16.19 -12.92
N ASN A 214 -31.41 17.37 -13.19
CA ASN A 214 -30.70 18.45 -13.86
C ASN A 214 -30.50 19.59 -12.86
N SER A 215 -29.24 19.90 -12.54
CA SER A 215 -28.88 20.92 -11.55
C SER A 215 -29.34 22.32 -11.96
N THR A 216 -29.32 22.64 -13.25
CA THR A 216 -29.81 23.92 -13.78
C THR A 216 -31.31 24.05 -13.61
N ALA A 217 -32.07 22.95 -13.80
CA ALA A 217 -33.51 22.93 -13.62
C ALA A 217 -33.94 22.76 -12.16
N GLY A 218 -33.03 22.33 -11.28
CA GLY A 218 -33.31 22.01 -9.88
C GLY A 218 -34.28 20.85 -9.68
N LYS A 219 -34.45 19.99 -10.69
CA LYS A 219 -35.40 18.87 -10.70
C LYS A 219 -35.02 17.83 -11.75
N SER A 220 -35.64 16.65 -11.65
CA SER A 220 -35.56 15.63 -12.70
C SER A 220 -36.32 16.07 -13.97
N VAL A 221 -35.68 15.92 -15.13
CA VAL A 221 -36.21 16.28 -16.46
C VAL A 221 -35.99 15.13 -17.45
N GLY A 222 -36.83 15.04 -18.48
CA GLY A 222 -36.80 13.93 -19.44
C GLY A 222 -35.69 14.04 -20.48
N TYR A 223 -35.05 12.91 -20.78
CA TYR A 223 -34.07 12.74 -21.83
C TYR A 223 -34.48 11.59 -22.75
N LEU A 224 -34.32 11.77 -24.06
CA LEU A 224 -34.46 10.70 -25.04
C LEU A 224 -33.08 10.08 -25.31
N CYS A 225 -32.93 8.79 -25.02
CA CYS A 225 -31.69 8.04 -25.12
C CYS A 225 -31.72 7.04 -26.27
N LEU A 226 -31.06 7.37 -27.39
CA LEU A 226 -30.97 6.46 -28.55
C LEU A 226 -29.55 5.89 -28.65
N PRO A 227 -29.34 4.70 -29.25
CA PRO A 227 -27.99 4.15 -29.43
C PRO A 227 -27.07 5.18 -30.07
N ASP A 228 -25.89 5.32 -29.50
CA ASP A 228 -24.97 6.39 -29.88
C ASP A 228 -24.51 6.19 -31.34
N PRO A 229 -24.83 7.12 -32.26
CA PRO A 229 -24.47 6.98 -33.67
C PRO A 229 -22.97 7.16 -33.92
N ALA A 230 -22.22 7.75 -32.97
CA ALA A 230 -20.78 7.97 -33.10
C ALA A 230 -19.94 6.72 -32.78
N LYS A 231 -20.55 5.68 -32.18
CA LYS A 231 -19.85 4.46 -31.78
C LYS A 231 -20.14 3.33 -32.75
N THR A 232 -19.08 2.66 -33.21
CA THR A 232 -19.15 1.55 -34.18
C THR A 232 -19.92 0.32 -33.68
N SER A 233 -20.06 0.17 -32.36
CA SER A 233 -20.80 -0.93 -31.75
C SER A 233 -22.31 -0.69 -31.72
N THR A 234 -22.75 0.58 -31.67
CA THR A 234 -24.15 0.96 -31.46
C THR A 234 -24.80 1.56 -32.70
N ASN A 235 -24.02 2.16 -33.60
CA ASN A 235 -24.53 2.74 -34.85
C ASN A 235 -25.11 1.71 -35.84
N VAL A 236 -24.75 0.43 -35.69
CA VAL A 236 -25.27 -0.68 -36.50
C VAL A 236 -26.57 -1.28 -35.94
N LEU A 237 -26.97 -0.93 -34.72
CA LEU A 237 -28.13 -1.53 -34.07
C LEU A 237 -29.43 -0.98 -34.65
N LEU A 238 -30.39 -1.86 -34.88
CA LEU A 238 -31.70 -1.55 -35.44
C LEU A 238 -32.81 -1.67 -34.38
N PRO A 239 -33.85 -0.82 -34.43
CA PRO A 239 -34.93 -0.87 -33.46
C PRO A 239 -35.75 -2.17 -33.60
N SER A 240 -36.10 -2.76 -32.46
CA SER A 240 -36.90 -3.99 -32.38
C SER A 240 -38.01 -3.84 -31.34
N PRO A 241 -39.28 -4.15 -31.68
CA PRO A 241 -39.78 -4.53 -33.01
C PRO A 241 -39.65 -3.38 -34.03
N ALA A 242 -39.61 -3.69 -35.33
CA ALA A 242 -39.46 -2.67 -36.38
C ALA A 242 -40.63 -1.66 -36.44
N THR A 243 -41.81 -2.06 -35.96
CA THR A 243 -43.02 -1.25 -35.85
C THR A 243 -43.62 -1.37 -34.45
N GLY A 244 -44.32 -0.33 -34.01
CA GLY A 244 -44.86 -0.24 -32.64
C GLY A 244 -43.85 0.33 -31.65
N VAL A 245 -44.08 0.09 -30.36
CA VAL A 245 -43.21 0.58 -29.29
C VAL A 245 -41.93 -0.26 -29.26
N ILE A 246 -40.78 0.41 -29.37
CA ILE A 246 -39.47 -0.23 -29.40
C ILE A 246 -39.14 -0.77 -28.00
N THR A 247 -38.69 -2.01 -27.91
CA THR A 247 -38.31 -2.68 -26.66
C THR A 247 -36.84 -3.04 -26.58
N ALA A 248 -36.15 -3.09 -27.73
CA ALA A 248 -34.72 -3.38 -27.82
C ALA A 248 -34.09 -2.77 -29.08
N TRP A 249 -32.76 -2.73 -29.11
CA TRP A 249 -31.94 -2.44 -30.28
C TRP A 249 -31.07 -3.65 -30.58
N VAL A 250 -31.20 -4.22 -31.78
CA VAL A 250 -30.63 -5.53 -32.12
C VAL A 250 -29.70 -5.37 -33.32
N HIS A 251 -28.54 -6.04 -33.25
CA HIS A 251 -27.62 -6.13 -34.39
C HIS A 251 -28.32 -6.86 -35.53
N PRO A 252 -28.18 -6.43 -36.81
CA PRO A 252 -28.86 -7.07 -37.93
C PRO A 252 -28.48 -8.55 -38.11
N ASN A 253 -27.24 -8.91 -37.74
CA ASN A 253 -26.66 -10.24 -37.90
C ASN A 253 -26.10 -10.81 -36.57
N PRO A 254 -26.93 -11.09 -35.54
CA PRO A 254 -26.44 -11.45 -34.21
C PRO A 254 -25.70 -12.82 -34.16
N GLU A 255 -25.99 -13.70 -35.12
CA GLU A 255 -25.35 -15.01 -35.31
C GLU A 255 -23.86 -14.91 -35.68
N THR A 256 -23.42 -13.78 -36.25
CA THR A 256 -21.99 -13.50 -36.53
C THR A 256 -21.16 -13.23 -35.28
N ASN A 257 -21.78 -13.29 -34.11
CA ASN A 257 -21.17 -13.05 -32.81
C ASN A 257 -20.47 -11.68 -32.67
N PRO A 258 -21.16 -10.56 -32.97
CA PRO A 258 -20.60 -9.23 -32.80
C PRO A 258 -20.35 -8.91 -31.31
N ASN A 259 -19.46 -7.95 -31.06
CA ASN A 259 -19.14 -7.48 -29.70
C ASN A 259 -20.37 -6.98 -28.94
N LEU A 260 -21.35 -6.41 -29.64
CA LEU A 260 -22.63 -5.99 -29.09
C LEU A 260 -23.78 -6.52 -29.96
N LYS A 261 -24.49 -7.53 -29.44
CA LYS A 261 -25.62 -8.17 -30.14
C LYS A 261 -26.93 -7.42 -29.97
N GLN A 262 -27.18 -6.91 -28.77
CA GLN A 262 -28.48 -6.37 -28.38
C GLN A 262 -28.34 -5.45 -27.18
N LEU A 263 -29.20 -4.43 -27.13
CA LEU A 263 -29.44 -3.56 -25.99
C LEU A 263 -30.95 -3.50 -25.73
N ASP A 264 -31.37 -4.01 -24.58
CA ASP A 264 -32.77 -4.02 -24.17
C ASP A 264 -33.18 -2.72 -23.49
N ARG A 265 -34.49 -2.44 -23.44
CA ARG A 265 -35.02 -1.36 -22.60
C ARG A 265 -34.61 -1.58 -21.14
N CYS A 266 -34.24 -0.52 -20.43
CA CYS A 266 -33.88 -0.63 -19.02
C CYS A 266 -35.10 -0.97 -18.16
N THR A 267 -34.88 -1.76 -17.11
CA THR A 267 -35.91 -2.16 -16.16
C THR A 267 -35.35 -2.07 -14.73
N PHE A 268 -36.17 -2.41 -13.72
CA PHE A 268 -35.70 -2.55 -12.34
C PHE A 268 -35.14 -3.96 -12.04
N GLU A 269 -35.26 -4.90 -12.97
CA GLU A 269 -34.79 -6.27 -12.79
C GLU A 269 -33.28 -6.36 -13.07
N MET A 270 -32.55 -7.01 -12.18
CA MET A 270 -31.12 -7.28 -12.34
C MET A 270 -30.91 -8.76 -12.64
N GLY A 271 -29.96 -9.05 -13.52
CA GLY A 271 -29.51 -10.43 -13.71
C GLY A 271 -28.74 -10.93 -12.49
N LYS A 272 -28.67 -12.25 -12.30
CA LYS A 272 -27.74 -12.84 -11.32
C LYS A 272 -26.40 -13.11 -11.98
N ARG A 273 -25.32 -13.04 -11.20
CA ARG A 273 -24.00 -13.48 -11.67
C ARG A 273 -24.01 -14.99 -11.86
N VAL A 274 -23.52 -15.44 -13.02
CA VAL A 274 -23.36 -16.86 -13.34
C VAL A 274 -21.88 -17.23 -13.25
N VAL A 275 -21.56 -18.28 -12.52
CA VAL A 275 -20.20 -18.87 -12.45
C VAL A 275 -20.31 -20.36 -12.74
N ASN A 276 -19.52 -20.84 -13.72
CA ASN A 276 -19.54 -22.22 -14.19
C ASN A 276 -20.96 -22.73 -14.55
N GLY A 277 -21.79 -21.87 -15.14
CA GLY A 277 -23.16 -22.19 -15.53
C GLY A 277 -24.20 -22.14 -14.40
N ASN A 278 -23.80 -21.83 -13.16
CA ASN A 278 -24.72 -21.73 -12.03
C ASN A 278 -24.94 -20.28 -11.62
N GLU A 279 -26.21 -19.89 -11.45
CA GLU A 279 -26.57 -18.60 -10.85
C GLU A 279 -26.11 -18.54 -9.39
N ILE A 280 -25.36 -17.51 -9.04
CA ILE A 280 -25.00 -17.21 -7.66
C ILE A 280 -26.09 -16.32 -7.08
N ASN A 281 -26.89 -16.90 -6.18
CA ASN A 281 -27.89 -16.14 -5.43
C ASN A 281 -27.24 -15.02 -4.62
N GLY A 282 -27.89 -13.85 -4.59
CA GLY A 282 -27.40 -12.67 -3.88
C GLY A 282 -26.43 -11.79 -4.66
N THR A 283 -25.79 -12.30 -5.70
CA THR A 283 -24.85 -11.51 -6.52
C THR A 283 -25.54 -10.99 -7.77
N TRP A 284 -25.88 -9.71 -7.76
CA TRP A 284 -26.63 -9.07 -8.82
C TRP A 284 -25.73 -8.39 -9.85
N LEU A 285 -26.12 -8.41 -11.11
CA LEU A 285 -25.45 -7.74 -12.22
C LEU A 285 -26.40 -6.72 -12.87
N PRO A 286 -25.97 -5.46 -12.99
CA PRO A 286 -26.71 -4.45 -13.73
C PRO A 286 -26.95 -4.90 -15.18
N GLN A 287 -28.14 -4.60 -15.69
CA GLN A 287 -28.49 -4.82 -17.09
C GLN A 287 -27.52 -4.05 -18.00
N ARG A 288 -27.03 -4.71 -19.05
CA ARG A 288 -26.13 -4.06 -20.02
C ARG A 288 -26.81 -2.84 -20.64
N GLY A 289 -26.10 -1.71 -20.67
CA GLY A 289 -26.62 -0.45 -21.20
C GLY A 289 -27.48 0.33 -20.21
N CYS A 290 -27.59 -0.12 -18.96
CA CYS A 290 -28.40 0.51 -17.93
C CYS A 290 -27.57 0.85 -16.70
N VAL A 291 -27.88 2.00 -16.11
CA VAL A 291 -27.44 2.38 -14.78
C VAL A 291 -28.61 2.14 -13.82
N GLN A 292 -28.54 1.10 -12.99
CA GLN A 292 -29.62 0.70 -12.08
C GLN A 292 -29.29 1.08 -10.64
N ARG A 293 -29.96 2.11 -10.12
CA ARG A 293 -29.64 2.73 -8.83
C ARG A 293 -30.59 2.25 -7.74
N ASP A 294 -30.03 1.88 -6.59
CA ASP A 294 -30.76 1.83 -5.32
C ASP A 294 -31.18 3.25 -4.90
N GLY A 295 -32.03 3.37 -3.89
CA GLY A 295 -32.39 4.62 -3.24
C GLY A 295 -31.55 4.88 -1.98
N TYR A 296 -31.97 5.86 -1.19
CA TYR A 296 -31.30 6.18 0.08
C TYR A 296 -32.03 5.64 1.31
N VAL A 297 -31.27 5.48 2.39
CA VAL A 297 -31.75 5.25 3.75
C VAL A 297 -31.27 6.40 4.62
N THR A 298 -32.12 6.89 5.53
CA THR A 298 -31.72 7.84 6.57
C THR A 298 -31.47 7.06 7.85
N THR A 299 -30.28 7.17 8.43
CA THR A 299 -29.89 6.46 9.65
C THR A 299 -29.44 7.43 10.74
N THR A 300 -29.78 7.12 11.98
CA THR A 300 -29.24 7.81 13.17
C THR A 300 -27.92 7.20 13.64
N VAL A 301 -27.56 6.01 13.14
CA VAL A 301 -26.28 5.37 13.42
C VAL A 301 -25.19 6.10 12.68
N GLN A 302 -24.34 6.79 13.43
CA GLN A 302 -23.26 7.60 12.88
C GLN A 302 -22.14 6.72 12.33
N PRO A 303 -21.51 7.12 11.22
CA PRO A 303 -20.22 6.55 10.82
C PRO A 303 -19.21 6.68 11.97
N TYR A 304 -18.31 5.71 12.15
CA TYR A 304 -17.33 5.73 13.26
C TYR A 304 -16.40 6.96 13.25
N TRP A 305 -16.24 7.60 12.09
CA TRP A 305 -15.44 8.82 11.92
C TRP A 305 -16.22 10.11 12.18
N SER A 306 -17.52 10.03 12.48
CA SER A 306 -18.39 11.18 12.70
C SER A 306 -18.70 11.34 14.19
N VAL A 307 -18.60 12.59 14.67
CA VAL A 307 -19.08 13.00 16.00
C VAL A 307 -20.43 13.72 15.93
N ALA A 308 -21.01 13.86 14.72
CA ALA A 308 -22.30 14.51 14.54
C ALA A 308 -23.44 13.67 15.12
N THR A 309 -24.55 14.31 15.49
CA THR A 309 -25.76 13.62 15.98
C THR A 309 -26.89 13.59 14.96
N GLU A 310 -26.79 14.40 13.91
CA GLU A 310 -27.83 14.53 12.88
C GLU A 310 -27.97 13.25 12.05
N PRO A 311 -29.19 12.84 11.67
CA PRO A 311 -29.38 11.70 10.80
C PRO A 311 -28.64 11.85 9.47
N VAL A 312 -27.94 10.80 9.05
CA VAL A 312 -27.16 10.78 7.81
C VAL A 312 -27.91 10.01 6.73
N LYS A 313 -27.95 10.57 5.51
CA LYS A 313 -28.41 9.82 4.33
C LYS A 313 -27.27 8.97 3.79
N VAL A 314 -27.52 7.69 3.60
CA VAL A 314 -26.60 6.70 3.02
C VAL A 314 -27.32 5.96 1.91
N CYS A 315 -26.63 5.65 0.81
CA CYS A 315 -27.20 4.77 -0.20
C CYS A 315 -27.55 3.40 0.40
N ALA A 316 -28.67 2.82 -0.01
CA ALA A 316 -29.23 1.66 0.65
C ALA A 316 -28.32 0.42 0.63
N VAL A 317 -27.55 0.24 -0.45
CA VAL A 317 -26.53 -0.82 -0.58
C VAL A 317 -25.41 -0.61 0.43
N GLU A 318 -24.88 0.60 0.54
CA GLU A 318 -23.83 0.96 1.48
C GLU A 318 -24.34 0.93 2.94
N ALA A 319 -25.63 1.21 3.17
CA ALA A 319 -26.25 1.19 4.50
C ALA A 319 -26.43 -0.22 5.11
N GLN A 320 -26.12 -1.30 4.36
CA GLN A 320 -26.30 -2.65 4.88
C GLN A 320 -25.32 -2.95 6.05
N ASN A 321 -25.86 -3.51 7.14
CA ASN A 321 -25.12 -3.89 8.35
C ASN A 321 -25.21 -5.41 8.60
N ARG A 322 -24.82 -6.21 7.61
CA ARG A 322 -24.80 -7.68 7.77
C ARG A 322 -23.42 -8.16 8.23
N ALA A 323 -23.39 -9.11 9.16
CA ALA A 323 -22.16 -9.81 9.54
C ALA A 323 -21.80 -10.90 8.51
N THR A 324 -22.81 -11.55 7.93
CA THR A 324 -22.68 -12.58 6.92
C THR A 324 -23.55 -12.29 5.71
N ASN A 325 -23.12 -12.77 4.54
CA ASN A 325 -23.92 -12.72 3.33
C ASN A 325 -25.17 -13.61 3.51
N PRO A 326 -26.40 -13.10 3.30
CA PRO A 326 -27.62 -13.83 3.59
C PRO A 326 -27.88 -15.01 2.64
N TYR A 327 -27.16 -15.08 1.51
CA TYR A 327 -27.31 -16.14 0.52
C TYR A 327 -26.24 -17.23 0.63
N THR A 328 -25.01 -16.86 0.99
CA THR A 328 -23.90 -17.83 1.11
C THR A 328 -23.57 -18.22 2.55
N GLY A 329 -24.00 -17.43 3.54
CA GLY A 329 -23.63 -17.59 4.95
C GLY A 329 -22.19 -17.17 5.27
N GLU A 330 -21.40 -16.77 4.27
CA GLU A 330 -20.00 -16.38 4.45
C GLU A 330 -19.86 -15.00 5.09
N SER A 331 -18.71 -14.74 5.73
CA SER A 331 -18.43 -13.45 6.37
C SER A 331 -18.40 -12.29 5.37
N CYS A 332 -19.10 -11.20 5.72
CA CYS A 332 -19.07 -9.93 5.00
C CYS A 332 -17.76 -9.14 5.21
N GLU A 333 -16.84 -9.64 6.02
CA GLU A 333 -15.51 -9.02 6.23
C GLU A 333 -14.48 -9.47 5.19
N THR A 334 -14.88 -10.27 4.20
CA THR A 334 -14.02 -10.73 3.11
C THR A 334 -14.09 -9.81 1.92
N GLY A 335 -13.00 -9.69 1.16
CA GLY A 335 -12.98 -8.94 -0.10
C GLY A 335 -13.84 -9.55 -1.22
N ARG A 336 -14.48 -10.70 -1.00
CA ARG A 336 -15.33 -11.37 -1.98
C ARG A 336 -16.59 -10.56 -2.31
N PHE A 337 -17.13 -9.83 -1.33
CA PHE A 337 -18.41 -9.12 -1.44
C PHE A 337 -18.26 -7.63 -1.75
N ASN A 338 -17.07 -7.22 -2.20
CA ASN A 338 -16.71 -5.85 -2.51
C ASN A 338 -17.53 -5.20 -3.64
N SER A 339 -18.06 -6.04 -4.53
CA SER A 339 -18.86 -5.66 -5.69
C SER A 339 -20.27 -6.24 -5.61
N ASP A 340 -20.72 -6.53 -4.39
CA ASP A 340 -21.98 -7.20 -4.10
C ASP A 340 -22.90 -6.30 -3.26
N ARG A 341 -24.21 -6.42 -3.48
CA ARG A 341 -25.22 -5.53 -2.88
C ARG A 341 -25.63 -5.94 -1.45
N THR A 342 -25.14 -7.06 -0.94
CA THR A 342 -25.65 -7.67 0.31
C THR A 342 -24.91 -7.26 1.57
N CYS A 343 -23.61 -6.96 1.49
CA CYS A 343 -22.81 -6.74 2.69
C CYS A 343 -22.77 -5.27 3.14
N GLY A 344 -22.63 -4.31 2.22
CA GLY A 344 -22.54 -2.88 2.55
C GLY A 344 -21.41 -2.51 3.52
N CYS A 345 -21.50 -1.32 4.10
CA CYS A 345 -20.44 -0.75 4.94
C CYS A 345 -20.40 -1.29 6.38
N GLY A 346 -21.35 -2.13 6.79
CA GLY A 346 -21.36 -2.70 8.14
C GLY A 346 -21.75 -1.71 9.22
N ASP A 347 -21.67 -2.16 10.47
CA ASP A 347 -22.06 -1.35 11.64
C ASP A 347 -21.22 -0.07 11.71
N LYS A 348 -21.86 1.07 11.93
CA LYS A 348 -21.23 2.40 11.93
C LYS A 348 -20.32 2.64 10.71
N MET A 349 -20.65 2.03 9.57
CA MET A 349 -19.86 2.06 8.34
C MET A 349 -18.41 1.54 8.48
N ARG A 350 -18.13 0.64 9.43
CA ARG A 350 -16.76 0.15 9.75
C ARG A 350 -15.98 -0.44 8.56
N ARG A 351 -16.65 -0.93 7.51
CA ARG A 351 -16.04 -1.47 6.30
C ARG A 351 -15.74 -0.41 5.23
N CYS A 352 -16.23 0.81 5.43
CA CYS A 352 -16.02 1.93 4.53
C CYS A 352 -15.16 3.00 5.19
N GLU A 353 -14.70 3.95 4.38
CA GLU A 353 -13.97 5.10 4.88
C GLU A 353 -14.29 6.34 4.06
N ILE A 354 -13.81 7.50 4.50
CA ILE A 354 -13.76 8.72 3.68
C ILE A 354 -12.29 9.07 3.43
N THR A 355 -12.02 10.03 2.55
CA THR A 355 -10.65 10.47 2.26
C THR A 355 -9.88 10.87 3.52
N ASP A 356 -10.51 11.58 4.45
CA ASP A 356 -9.84 12.03 5.69
C ASP A 356 -9.43 10.87 6.60
N VAL A 357 -10.24 9.82 6.65
CA VAL A 357 -9.91 8.58 7.37
C VAL A 357 -8.71 7.91 6.73
N HIS A 358 -8.72 7.77 5.40
CA HIS A 358 -7.62 7.18 4.65
C HIS A 358 -6.30 7.90 4.91
N THR A 359 -6.31 9.23 4.80
CA THR A 359 -5.16 10.09 5.08
C THR A 359 -4.68 9.95 6.53
N ALA A 360 -5.60 9.90 7.50
CA ALA A 360 -5.25 9.73 8.90
C ALA A 360 -4.60 8.35 9.18
N ARG A 361 -5.08 7.29 8.54
CA ARG A 361 -4.47 5.95 8.65
C ARG A 361 -3.07 5.91 8.06
N ILE A 362 -2.88 6.45 6.85
CA ILE A 362 -1.55 6.55 6.22
C ILE A 362 -0.58 7.33 7.10
N ALA A 363 -1.00 8.49 7.63
CA ALA A 363 -0.17 9.28 8.53
C ALA A 363 0.23 8.49 9.77
N SER A 364 -0.71 7.74 10.37
CA SER A 364 -0.45 6.95 11.56
C SER A 364 0.47 5.75 11.28
N PHE A 365 0.30 5.04 10.16
CA PHE A 365 1.24 4.00 9.75
C PHE A 365 2.66 4.54 9.53
N ASN A 366 2.81 5.73 8.94
CA ASN A 366 4.11 6.35 8.72
C ASN A 366 4.82 6.77 10.03
N GLU A 367 4.05 7.08 11.08
CA GLU A 367 4.56 7.55 12.36
C GLU A 367 4.90 6.42 13.34
N GLU A 368 4.14 5.32 13.33
CA GLU A 368 4.38 4.12 14.18
C GLU A 368 5.87 3.68 14.24
N PRO A 369 6.59 3.46 13.11
CA PRO A 369 7.98 3.03 13.17
C PRO A 369 8.91 4.08 13.82
N LEU A 370 8.57 5.37 13.75
CA LEU A 370 9.38 6.43 14.35
C LEU A 370 9.20 6.50 15.87
N LEU A 371 8.03 6.15 16.37
CA LEU A 371 7.81 6.00 17.81
C LEU A 371 8.51 4.77 18.36
N ILE A 372 8.58 3.68 17.57
CA ILE A 372 9.41 2.52 17.91
C ILE A 372 10.87 2.95 18.07
N THR A 373 11.45 3.65 17.07
CA THR A 373 12.85 4.07 17.14
C THR A 373 13.11 5.13 18.21
N ASP A 374 12.21 6.11 18.37
CA ASP A 374 12.26 7.11 19.44
C ASP A 374 12.31 6.44 20.81
N SER A 375 11.45 5.44 21.05
CA SER A 375 11.41 4.73 22.34
C SER A 375 12.72 4.03 22.68
N VAL A 376 13.39 3.40 21.70
CA VAL A 376 14.67 2.72 21.90
C VAL A 376 15.77 3.71 22.25
N VAL A 377 15.87 4.82 21.50
CA VAL A 377 16.90 5.86 21.74
C VAL A 377 16.65 6.59 23.05
N ARG A 378 15.39 6.92 23.34
CA ARG A 378 14.97 7.63 24.56
C ARG A 378 15.27 6.82 25.81
N ASN A 379 14.97 5.53 25.80
CA ASN A 379 15.24 4.61 26.91
C ASN A 379 16.70 4.14 27.01
N ASP A 380 17.57 4.56 26.08
CA ASP A 380 18.96 4.07 25.97
C ASP A 380 19.06 2.53 25.87
N GLU A 381 18.10 1.94 25.17
CA GLU A 381 18.12 0.51 24.85
C GLU A 381 19.18 0.22 23.76
N PRO A 382 19.66 -1.04 23.67
CA PRO A 382 20.50 -1.45 22.54
C PRO A 382 19.87 -1.04 21.22
N TYR A 383 20.61 -0.30 20.39
CA TYR A 383 20.05 0.36 19.20
C TYR A 383 19.36 -0.62 18.25
N PHE A 384 19.89 -1.84 18.09
CA PHE A 384 19.28 -2.84 17.20
C PHE A 384 17.95 -3.41 17.71
N ASN A 385 17.51 -3.06 18.93
CA ASN A 385 16.15 -3.29 19.38
C ASN A 385 15.11 -2.61 18.47
N ILE A 386 15.46 -1.56 17.71
CA ILE A 386 14.56 -0.99 16.70
C ILE A 386 14.11 -2.05 15.68
N LEU A 387 14.89 -3.11 15.48
CA LEU A 387 14.63 -4.17 14.51
C LEU A 387 13.94 -5.41 15.12
N THR A 388 13.95 -5.56 16.44
CA THR A 388 13.53 -6.81 17.12
C THR A 388 12.46 -6.60 18.18
N THR A 389 12.28 -5.38 18.69
CA THR A 389 11.34 -5.13 19.79
C THR A 389 9.90 -5.46 19.39
N PRO A 390 9.12 -6.11 20.28
CA PRO A 390 7.69 -6.30 20.08
C PRO A 390 6.90 -5.03 20.44
N ARG A 391 7.52 -4.04 21.10
CA ARG A 391 6.87 -2.77 21.44
C ARG A 391 6.39 -2.07 20.17
N SER A 392 5.15 -1.59 20.20
CA SER A 392 4.65 -0.65 19.21
C SER A 392 3.64 0.33 19.82
N PHE A 393 3.09 1.20 19.00
CA PHE A 393 2.25 2.33 19.39
C PHE A 393 1.01 2.42 18.51
N VAL A 394 -0.12 2.78 19.11
CA VAL A 394 -1.36 3.11 18.38
C VAL A 394 -1.92 4.45 18.85
N ASN A 395 -2.42 5.24 17.92
CA ASN A 395 -3.31 6.38 18.18
C ASN A 395 -4.77 5.99 17.85
N GLY A 396 -5.70 6.94 17.92
CA GLY A 396 -7.11 6.74 17.60
C GLY A 396 -7.36 6.04 16.25
N PRO A 397 -6.83 6.54 15.13
CA PRO A 397 -6.96 5.91 13.81
C PRO A 397 -6.50 4.45 13.75
N LEU A 398 -5.34 4.10 14.33
CA LEU A 398 -4.84 2.72 14.31
C LEU A 398 -5.58 1.82 15.30
N SER A 399 -5.95 2.34 16.47
CA SER A 399 -6.75 1.61 17.46
C SER A 399 -8.09 1.19 16.87
N GLU A 400 -8.82 2.12 16.24
CA GLU A 400 -10.08 1.81 15.58
C GLU A 400 -9.90 0.82 14.43
N PHE A 401 -8.88 1.02 13.58
CA PHE A 401 -8.58 0.13 12.45
C PHE A 401 -8.32 -1.31 12.87
N TYR A 402 -7.43 -1.53 13.85
CA TYR A 402 -7.06 -2.87 14.30
C TYR A 402 -8.17 -3.56 15.11
N ARG A 403 -8.95 -2.81 15.89
CA ARG A 403 -9.99 -3.38 16.76
C ARG A 403 -11.29 -3.69 16.02
N GLN A 404 -11.67 -2.91 15.01
CA GLN A 404 -12.95 -3.06 14.32
C GLN A 404 -12.93 -4.02 13.12
N LYS A 405 -11.82 -4.74 12.88
CA LYS A 405 -11.63 -5.64 11.74
C LYS A 405 -11.99 -4.96 10.40
N GLN A 406 -11.54 -3.72 10.20
CA GLN A 406 -11.88 -2.91 9.00
C GLN A 406 -11.10 -3.45 7.79
N GLY A 407 -11.65 -4.49 7.15
CA GLY A 407 -10.89 -5.40 6.29
C GLY A 407 -11.24 -5.45 4.81
N VAL A 408 -12.06 -4.55 4.27
CA VAL A 408 -12.34 -4.61 2.82
C VAL A 408 -11.39 -3.71 2.02
N SER A 409 -10.37 -4.38 1.49
CA SER A 409 -9.66 -4.12 0.22
C SER A 409 -8.87 -2.82 -0.02
N ILE A 410 -8.77 -1.87 0.93
CA ILE A 410 -7.77 -0.78 0.85
C ILE A 410 -6.49 -1.13 1.62
N PHE A 411 -6.64 -1.54 2.89
CA PHE A 411 -5.54 -1.93 3.75
C PHE A 411 -5.58 -3.43 4.06
N SER A 412 -4.82 -4.21 3.31
CA SER A 412 -4.53 -5.62 3.63
C SER A 412 -3.50 -5.72 4.76
N VAL A 413 -3.97 -5.58 6.01
CA VAL A 413 -3.13 -5.60 7.23
C VAL A 413 -3.72 -6.54 8.27
N LYS A 414 -2.89 -7.40 8.87
CA LYS A 414 -3.29 -8.21 10.03
C LYS A 414 -3.11 -7.38 11.30
N ALA A 415 -4.09 -7.40 12.21
CA ALA A 415 -3.93 -6.79 13.52
C ALA A 415 -2.71 -7.41 14.24
N PRO A 416 -1.77 -6.58 14.76
CA PRO A 416 -0.47 -7.06 15.19
C PRO A 416 -0.44 -7.65 16.62
N ALA A 417 -1.60 -7.69 17.26
CA ALA A 417 -1.82 -8.28 18.57
C ALA A 417 -3.31 -8.64 18.71
N ASP A 418 -3.64 -9.38 19.76
CA ASP A 418 -5.03 -9.67 20.12
C ASP A 418 -5.80 -8.38 20.45
N VAL A 419 -7.08 -8.32 20.08
CA VAL A 419 -7.93 -7.14 20.31
C VAL A 419 -8.04 -6.79 21.80
N ALA A 420 -7.90 -7.78 22.70
CA ALA A 420 -7.93 -7.56 24.14
C ALA A 420 -6.67 -6.85 24.68
N THR A 421 -5.54 -6.91 23.97
CA THR A 421 -4.29 -6.25 24.38
C THR A 421 -4.09 -4.91 23.67
N LEU A 422 -4.81 -4.66 22.58
CA LEU A 422 -4.77 -3.40 21.86
C LEU A 422 -5.47 -2.29 22.66
N PRO A 423 -4.79 -1.17 22.98
CA PRO A 423 -5.39 -0.02 23.64
C PRO A 423 -6.59 0.51 22.85
N ALA A 424 -7.68 0.81 23.55
CA ALA A 424 -8.85 1.48 22.98
C ALA A 424 -8.66 3.00 23.07
N VAL A 425 -8.22 3.62 21.98
CA VAL A 425 -8.03 5.07 21.87
C VAL A 425 -9.17 5.62 21.00
N PRO A 426 -9.89 6.68 21.43
CA PRO A 426 -10.95 7.29 20.61
C PRO A 426 -10.43 7.71 19.24
N TYR A 427 -11.22 7.50 18.17
CA TYR A 427 -10.79 7.74 16.80
C TYR A 427 -10.31 9.18 16.55
N GLU A 428 -10.98 10.15 17.16
CA GLU A 428 -10.68 11.57 17.09
C GLU A 428 -9.35 11.96 17.75
N ASP A 429 -8.84 11.13 18.67
CA ASP A 429 -7.55 11.36 19.33
C ASP A 429 -6.40 10.87 18.46
N LYS A 430 -6.00 11.74 17.53
CA LYS A 430 -4.89 11.49 16.60
C LYS A 430 -3.52 11.76 17.22
N ALA A 431 -3.46 12.45 18.36
CA ALA A 431 -2.24 12.98 18.96
C ALA A 431 -1.68 12.06 20.07
N THR A 432 -2.55 11.43 20.85
CA THR A 432 -2.13 10.51 21.90
C THR A 432 -1.74 9.16 21.31
N TRP A 433 -0.55 8.68 21.70
CA TRP A 433 -0.05 7.37 21.32
C TRP A 433 0.06 6.46 22.54
N ALA A 434 -0.70 5.36 22.51
CA ALA A 434 -0.68 4.33 23.54
C ALA A 434 0.29 3.21 23.15
N VAL A 435 1.13 2.81 24.11
CA VAL A 435 2.08 1.69 23.94
C VAL A 435 1.32 0.37 24.04
N TYR A 436 1.71 -0.60 23.22
CA TYR A 436 1.27 -1.99 23.34
C TYR A 436 2.39 -2.96 22.91
N THR A 437 2.16 -4.25 23.16
CA THR A 437 3.08 -5.32 22.77
C THR A 437 2.47 -6.13 21.63
N ARG A 438 3.19 -6.18 20.50
CA ARG A 438 2.85 -7.03 19.35
C ARG A 438 3.15 -8.50 19.66
N ASP A 439 2.50 -9.40 18.92
CA ASP A 439 2.78 -10.82 19.04
C ASP A 439 4.22 -11.17 18.62
N ASN A 440 4.62 -12.43 18.88
CA ASN A 440 5.98 -12.93 18.61
C ASN A 440 6.30 -13.12 17.11
N THR A 441 5.35 -12.85 16.22
CA THR A 441 5.52 -12.92 14.77
C THR A 441 6.07 -11.60 14.20
N HIS A 442 6.05 -10.54 15.00
CA HIS A 442 6.57 -9.23 14.68
C HIS A 442 8.03 -9.04 15.13
N SER A 443 8.75 -8.23 14.37
CA SER A 443 10.17 -7.87 14.59
C SER A 443 10.36 -6.39 14.29
N GLY A 444 10.36 -5.56 15.34
CA GLY A 444 10.63 -4.11 15.28
C GLY A 444 9.98 -3.38 14.11
N VAL A 445 10.71 -2.43 13.52
CA VAL A 445 10.26 -1.68 12.34
C VAL A 445 10.09 -2.54 11.08
N LEU A 446 10.78 -3.68 10.97
CA LEU A 446 10.84 -4.55 9.78
C LEU A 446 9.52 -5.26 9.44
N THR A 447 8.55 -5.18 10.35
CA THR A 447 7.23 -5.80 10.25
C THR A 447 6.10 -4.81 10.52
N THR A 448 6.41 -3.51 10.55
CA THR A 448 5.38 -2.46 10.56
C THR A 448 4.70 -2.37 9.20
N PRO A 449 3.43 -1.97 9.12
CA PRO A 449 2.76 -1.74 7.84
C PRO A 449 3.51 -0.75 6.94
N ALA A 450 4.14 0.29 7.52
CA ALA A 450 4.96 1.23 6.75
C ALA A 450 6.10 0.53 5.98
N PHE A 451 6.87 -0.33 6.66
CA PHE A 451 7.96 -1.07 6.01
C PHE A 451 7.43 -2.06 4.97
N LEU A 452 6.40 -2.83 5.32
CA LEU A 452 5.87 -3.90 4.46
C LEU A 452 5.19 -3.38 3.19
N TYR A 453 4.51 -2.23 3.24
CA TYR A 453 3.94 -1.57 2.06
C TYR A 453 4.98 -0.83 1.24
N ARG A 454 5.93 -0.13 1.88
CA ARG A 454 6.98 0.61 1.18
C ARG A 454 7.89 -0.34 0.37
N PHE A 455 8.15 -1.52 0.92
CA PHE A 455 8.95 -2.58 0.32
C PHE A 455 8.05 -3.79 0.04
N PRO A 456 7.27 -3.76 -1.06
CA PRO A 456 6.15 -4.66 -1.25
C PRO A 456 6.55 -6.11 -1.56
N THR A 457 7.78 -6.37 -2.00
CA THR A 457 8.25 -7.74 -2.31
C THR A 457 9.35 -8.17 -1.37
N GLN A 458 9.57 -9.47 -1.23
CA GLN A 458 10.66 -9.98 -0.37
C GLN A 458 12.02 -9.44 -0.82
N ARG A 459 12.23 -9.36 -2.15
CA ARG A 459 13.45 -8.79 -2.74
C ARG A 459 13.62 -7.31 -2.40
N ALA A 460 12.54 -6.52 -2.42
CA ALA A 460 12.59 -5.11 -2.04
C ALA A 460 12.92 -4.92 -0.55
N ARG A 461 12.37 -5.79 0.32
CA ARG A 461 12.66 -5.79 1.77
C ARG A 461 14.13 -6.11 2.04
N VAL A 462 14.67 -7.12 1.36
CA VAL A 462 16.10 -7.47 1.41
C VAL A 462 16.97 -6.34 0.92
N ASN A 463 16.69 -5.78 -0.27
CA ASN A 463 17.47 -4.69 -0.83
C ASN A 463 17.54 -3.49 0.13
N HIS A 464 16.40 -3.09 0.69
CA HIS A 464 16.38 -1.98 1.64
C HIS A 464 17.06 -2.32 2.97
N PHE A 465 16.88 -3.53 3.51
CA PHE A 465 17.60 -3.95 4.72
C PHE A 465 19.12 -3.89 4.53
N TYR A 466 19.62 -4.38 3.39
CA TYR A 466 21.04 -4.34 3.04
C TYR A 466 21.54 -2.91 2.88
N GLU A 467 20.78 -2.05 2.21
CA GLU A 467 21.11 -0.64 2.02
C GLU A 467 21.16 0.10 3.37
N ALA A 468 20.09 0.00 4.16
CA ALA A 468 19.89 0.79 5.37
C ALA A 468 20.81 0.33 6.51
N PHE A 469 20.88 -0.99 6.75
CA PHE A 469 21.50 -1.55 7.95
C PHE A 469 22.84 -2.25 7.71
N LEU A 470 23.16 -2.62 6.46
CA LEU A 470 24.44 -3.25 6.13
C LEU A 470 25.33 -2.39 5.22
N CYS A 471 24.82 -1.26 4.72
CA CYS A 471 25.51 -0.35 3.80
C CYS A 471 26.01 -1.10 2.55
N LYS A 472 25.21 -2.08 2.09
CA LYS A 472 25.48 -2.93 0.92
C LYS A 472 24.38 -2.72 -0.11
N HIS A 473 24.74 -2.87 -1.38
CA HIS A 473 23.81 -2.81 -2.51
C HIS A 473 24.03 -4.04 -3.39
N PHE A 474 22.96 -4.50 -4.04
CA PHE A 474 23.05 -5.57 -5.02
C PHE A 474 23.30 -4.95 -6.39
N SER A 475 24.54 -5.04 -6.86
CA SER A 475 24.95 -4.63 -8.19
C SER A 475 25.68 -5.80 -8.86
N PRO A 476 25.49 -6.02 -10.18
CA PRO A 476 26.33 -6.95 -10.92
C PRO A 476 27.81 -6.59 -10.79
N ALA A 477 28.69 -7.58 -10.88
CA ALA A 477 30.12 -7.33 -10.99
C ALA A 477 30.43 -6.46 -12.23
N ALA A 478 31.47 -5.64 -12.18
CA ALA A 478 31.79 -4.71 -13.27
C ALA A 478 32.12 -5.42 -14.59
N ASP A 479 32.58 -6.67 -14.51
CA ASP A 479 32.89 -7.58 -15.61
C ASP A 479 31.78 -8.61 -15.87
N ALA A 480 30.64 -8.52 -15.17
CA ALA A 480 29.52 -9.43 -15.39
C ALA A 480 28.96 -9.26 -16.81
N THR A 481 29.06 -10.32 -17.61
CA THR A 481 28.45 -10.42 -18.93
C THR A 481 27.21 -11.29 -18.81
N LEU A 482 26.06 -10.74 -19.22
CA LEU A 482 24.85 -11.55 -19.34
C LEU A 482 24.99 -12.47 -20.56
N PRO A 483 24.58 -13.73 -20.45
CA PRO A 483 24.55 -14.63 -21.59
C PRO A 483 23.55 -14.13 -22.65
N SER A 484 23.68 -14.64 -23.88
CA SER A 484 22.75 -14.32 -24.98
C SER A 484 21.30 -14.59 -24.54
N PRO A 485 20.30 -13.76 -24.94
CA PRO A 485 18.90 -14.02 -24.62
C PRO A 485 18.41 -15.43 -24.97
N ASP A 486 18.97 -16.01 -26.04
CA ASP A 486 18.62 -17.35 -26.53
C ASP A 486 19.36 -18.50 -25.82
N ASP A 487 20.26 -18.19 -24.89
CA ASP A 487 20.98 -19.21 -24.12
C ASP A 487 20.00 -20.07 -23.32
N ALA A 488 20.18 -21.40 -23.38
CA ALA A 488 19.34 -22.36 -22.67
C ALA A 488 19.33 -22.10 -21.16
N CYS A 489 20.38 -21.51 -20.59
CA CYS A 489 20.47 -21.18 -19.19
C CYS A 489 19.41 -20.14 -18.74
N ASN A 490 18.88 -19.31 -19.65
CA ASN A 490 17.79 -18.37 -19.36
C ASN A 490 16.45 -19.05 -19.08
N ARG A 491 16.34 -20.36 -19.36
CA ARG A 491 15.14 -21.18 -19.09
C ARG A 491 15.05 -21.67 -17.64
N GLU A 492 16.12 -21.56 -16.85
CA GLU A 492 16.11 -21.89 -15.42
C GLU A 492 15.23 -20.89 -14.66
N ASN A 493 14.07 -21.28 -14.12
CA ASN A 493 13.17 -20.34 -13.44
C ASN A 493 13.67 -19.91 -12.06
N ASN A 494 14.49 -20.73 -11.41
CA ASN A 494 15.10 -20.38 -10.13
C ASN A 494 16.25 -19.39 -10.34
N LEU A 495 16.00 -18.11 -10.06
CA LEU A 495 16.99 -17.05 -10.23
C LEU A 495 18.26 -17.25 -9.40
N SER A 496 18.21 -18.02 -8.31
CA SER A 496 19.42 -18.35 -7.53
C SER A 496 20.36 -19.35 -8.24
N LYS A 497 19.90 -19.97 -9.33
CA LYS A 497 20.66 -20.88 -10.20
C LYS A 497 20.82 -20.36 -11.63
N ARG A 498 19.95 -19.43 -12.06
CA ARG A 498 19.99 -18.86 -13.42
C ARG A 498 21.29 -18.10 -13.65
N CYS A 499 21.96 -18.44 -14.74
CA CYS A 499 23.14 -17.74 -15.24
C CYS A 499 22.97 -16.21 -15.23
N GLY A 500 23.97 -15.49 -14.71
CA GLY A 500 23.97 -14.03 -14.65
C GLY A 500 23.02 -13.42 -13.60
N CYS A 501 22.16 -14.22 -12.97
CA CYS A 501 21.27 -13.80 -11.88
C CYS A 501 21.71 -14.35 -10.52
N ASP A 502 22.27 -15.55 -10.52
CA ASP A 502 22.74 -16.31 -9.35
C ASP A 502 23.66 -15.51 -8.43
N TYR A 503 24.55 -14.67 -8.98
CA TYR A 503 25.46 -13.82 -8.21
C TYR A 503 24.75 -13.00 -7.11
N CYS A 504 23.61 -12.39 -7.44
CA CYS A 504 22.81 -11.66 -6.45
C CYS A 504 21.78 -12.57 -5.78
N HIS A 505 21.07 -13.38 -6.56
CA HIS A 505 19.89 -14.12 -6.09
C HIS A 505 20.23 -15.29 -5.15
N ALA A 506 21.45 -15.83 -5.20
CA ALA A 506 21.92 -16.80 -4.20
C ALA A 506 21.96 -16.21 -2.78
N THR A 507 22.04 -14.89 -2.64
CA THR A 507 21.93 -14.18 -1.34
C THR A 507 20.52 -13.64 -1.11
N ILE A 508 19.90 -13.04 -2.14
CA ILE A 508 18.61 -12.36 -1.99
C ILE A 508 17.49 -13.35 -1.63
N GLU A 509 17.41 -14.50 -2.30
CA GLU A 509 16.28 -15.40 -2.10
C GLU A 509 16.27 -16.04 -0.69
N PRO A 510 17.40 -16.60 -0.18
CA PRO A 510 17.45 -17.12 1.19
C PRO A 510 17.22 -16.05 2.27
N THR A 511 17.64 -14.81 2.02
CA THR A 511 17.41 -13.69 2.94
C THR A 511 15.95 -13.26 2.91
N GLY A 512 15.34 -13.19 1.72
CA GLY A 512 13.94 -12.83 1.53
C GLY A 512 12.99 -13.80 2.22
N ALA A 513 13.41 -15.06 2.39
CA ALA A 513 12.69 -16.07 3.16
C ALA A 513 12.38 -15.61 4.60
N HIS A 514 13.17 -14.72 5.21
CA HIS A 514 12.86 -14.19 6.55
C HIS A 514 11.55 -13.39 6.64
N TRP A 515 10.99 -12.94 5.52
CA TRP A 515 9.65 -12.34 5.46
C TRP A 515 8.64 -13.29 4.82
N GLY A 516 8.94 -14.59 4.71
CA GLY A 516 8.14 -15.57 3.97
C GLY A 516 6.74 -15.80 4.53
N ARG A 517 6.50 -15.42 5.78
CA ARG A 517 5.18 -15.39 6.44
C ARG A 517 4.46 -14.04 6.30
N TYR A 518 5.00 -13.09 5.55
CA TYR A 518 4.34 -11.83 5.22
C TYR A 518 4.07 -11.75 3.73
N ALA A 519 2.80 -11.66 3.35
CA ALA A 519 2.42 -11.59 1.94
C ALA A 519 3.05 -10.38 1.23
N GLU A 520 3.31 -10.53 -0.06
CA GLU A 520 3.79 -9.42 -0.89
C GLU A 520 2.65 -8.42 -1.16
N ARG A 521 2.99 -7.14 -1.36
CA ARG A 521 2.08 -6.01 -1.61
C ARG A 521 1.00 -5.82 -0.54
N SER A 522 1.28 -6.28 0.68
CA SER A 522 0.39 -6.17 1.84
C SER A 522 1.21 -6.20 3.14
N ALA A 523 0.55 -5.95 4.26
CA ALA A 523 1.07 -6.22 5.60
C ALA A 523 0.28 -7.35 6.28
N LEU A 524 -0.12 -8.36 5.51
CA LEU A 524 -0.78 -9.55 6.02
C LEU A 524 0.25 -10.56 6.50
N PHE A 525 0.14 -10.95 7.77
CA PHE A 525 0.82 -12.14 8.29
C PHE A 525 0.04 -13.41 7.91
N LEU A 526 0.75 -14.38 7.32
CA LEU A 526 0.25 -15.65 6.82
C LEU A 526 0.46 -16.73 7.90
N SER A 527 -0.39 -16.69 8.93
CA SER A 527 -0.32 -17.62 10.06
C SER A 527 -0.37 -19.09 9.60
N PRO A 528 0.49 -19.99 10.09
CA PRO A 528 0.51 -21.40 9.70
C PRO A 528 -0.83 -22.13 9.80
N GLU A 529 -1.70 -21.71 10.70
CA GLU A 529 -3.03 -22.30 10.92
C GLU A 529 -3.99 -22.01 9.76
N GLN A 530 -3.95 -20.77 9.25
CA GLN A 530 -4.80 -20.32 8.13
C GLN A 530 -4.12 -20.54 6.77
N PHE A 531 -2.80 -20.45 6.75
CA PHE A 531 -1.95 -20.58 5.58
C PHE A 531 -0.91 -21.66 5.88
N PRO A 532 -1.30 -22.95 5.88
CA PRO A 532 -0.34 -24.04 6.06
C PRO A 532 0.69 -24.05 4.92
N ARG A 533 1.86 -24.64 5.17
CA ARG A 533 2.95 -24.79 4.19
C ARG A 533 2.46 -25.37 2.85
N LEU A 534 1.59 -26.38 2.92
CA LEU A 534 0.92 -27.02 1.80
C LEU A 534 -0.59 -26.95 2.02
N ASP A 535 -1.32 -26.47 1.02
CA ASP A 535 -2.77 -26.55 0.97
C ASP A 535 -3.20 -27.59 -0.09
N PRO A 536 -3.78 -28.74 0.34
CA PRO A 536 -4.25 -29.77 -0.58
C PRO A 536 -5.31 -29.28 -1.57
N LYS A 537 -6.23 -28.41 -1.16
CA LYS A 537 -7.27 -27.86 -2.04
C LYS A 537 -6.64 -27.06 -3.17
N CYS A 538 -5.66 -26.21 -2.85
CA CYS A 538 -4.96 -25.42 -3.85
C CYS A 538 -4.14 -26.28 -4.81
N ARG A 539 -3.45 -27.31 -4.29
CA ARG A 539 -2.75 -28.28 -5.15
C ARG A 539 -3.72 -28.97 -6.11
N ASP A 540 -4.83 -29.49 -5.59
CA ASP A 540 -5.77 -30.30 -6.37
C ASP A 540 -6.49 -29.43 -7.42
N CYS A 541 -6.84 -28.18 -7.09
CA CYS A 541 -7.31 -27.16 -8.05
C CYS A 541 -6.29 -26.92 -9.18
N ALA A 542 -5.01 -26.72 -8.84
CA ALA A 542 -3.96 -26.47 -9.82
C ALA A 542 -3.76 -27.66 -10.78
N ILE A 543 -3.78 -28.89 -10.26
CA ILE A 543 -3.69 -30.12 -11.06
C ILE A 543 -4.90 -30.27 -11.99
N ALA A 544 -6.09 -29.85 -11.54
CA ALA A 544 -7.30 -29.84 -12.35
C ALA A 544 -7.34 -28.72 -13.42
N GLY A 545 -6.32 -27.87 -13.50
CA GLY A 545 -6.25 -26.75 -14.44
C GLY A 545 -6.97 -25.48 -13.99
N ASP A 546 -7.54 -25.46 -12.77
CA ASP A 546 -8.10 -24.24 -12.17
C ASP A 546 -7.00 -23.49 -11.40
N THR A 547 -6.33 -22.58 -12.11
CA THR A 547 -5.22 -21.78 -11.58
C THR A 547 -5.68 -20.63 -10.67
N ASN A 548 -6.99 -20.42 -10.51
CA ASN A 548 -7.55 -19.36 -9.68
C ASN A 548 -8.24 -19.92 -8.42
N CYS A 549 -8.87 -21.10 -8.51
CA CYS A 549 -9.55 -21.79 -7.41
C CYS A 549 -10.48 -20.85 -6.62
N GLY A 550 -11.32 -20.12 -7.35
CA GLY A 550 -12.23 -19.11 -6.78
C GLY A 550 -11.56 -17.88 -6.13
N GLY A 551 -10.24 -17.70 -6.32
CA GLY A 551 -9.44 -16.63 -5.75
C GLY A 551 -8.83 -16.96 -4.37
N GLU A 552 -9.16 -18.11 -3.78
CA GLU A 552 -8.71 -18.48 -2.44
C GLU A 552 -7.22 -18.86 -2.40
N CYS A 553 -6.69 -19.35 -3.51
CA CYS A 553 -5.33 -19.87 -3.60
C CYS A 553 -4.29 -18.82 -4.03
N SER A 554 -4.58 -17.53 -3.84
CA SER A 554 -3.72 -16.44 -4.32
C SER A 554 -2.32 -16.42 -3.69
N GLN A 555 -2.14 -17.05 -2.52
CA GLN A 555 -0.86 -17.15 -1.79
C GLN A 555 -0.08 -18.44 -2.10
N TYR A 556 -0.66 -19.33 -2.91
CA TYR A 556 -0.11 -20.66 -3.21
C TYR A 556 0.42 -20.75 -4.64
N VAL A 557 1.34 -21.68 -4.88
CA VAL A 557 1.84 -22.01 -6.22
C VAL A 557 0.72 -22.75 -6.97
N MET A 558 0.13 -22.09 -7.97
CA MET A 558 -0.99 -22.62 -8.76
C MET A 558 -0.62 -23.01 -10.18
N GLN A 559 0.63 -22.77 -10.58
CA GLN A 559 1.15 -23.00 -11.91
C GLN A 559 2.57 -23.52 -11.82
N ALA A 560 2.93 -24.41 -12.75
CA ALA A 560 4.25 -25.01 -12.86
C ALA A 560 4.86 -24.65 -14.23
N PHE A 561 6.11 -24.20 -14.21
CA PHE A 561 6.88 -23.87 -15.42
C PHE A 561 8.12 -24.76 -15.59
N ASP A 562 8.38 -25.64 -14.62
CA ASP A 562 9.46 -26.64 -14.57
C ASP A 562 9.09 -27.76 -13.59
N GLY A 563 9.98 -28.75 -13.43
CA GLY A 563 9.77 -29.90 -12.54
C GLY A 563 9.69 -29.51 -11.06
N ASP A 564 10.51 -28.55 -10.62
CA ASP A 564 10.51 -28.06 -9.24
C ASP A 564 9.21 -27.32 -8.90
N GLY A 565 8.69 -26.52 -9.83
CA GLY A 565 7.40 -25.84 -9.75
C GLY A 565 6.24 -26.84 -9.76
N ALA A 566 6.32 -27.91 -10.56
CA ALA A 566 5.35 -29.00 -10.55
C ALA A 566 5.29 -29.71 -9.20
N ASN A 567 6.45 -29.97 -8.58
CA ASN A 567 6.56 -30.54 -7.24
C ASN A 567 6.10 -29.57 -6.14
N SER A 568 5.99 -28.28 -6.45
CA SER A 568 5.63 -27.22 -5.51
C SER A 568 4.16 -26.80 -5.59
N LEU A 569 3.34 -27.42 -6.45
CA LEU A 569 1.92 -27.07 -6.56
C LEU A 569 1.20 -27.17 -5.20
N GLY A 570 0.48 -26.11 -4.83
CA GLY A 570 -0.19 -25.96 -3.54
C GLY A 570 0.73 -25.63 -2.36
N LEU A 571 2.04 -25.47 -2.56
CA LEU A 571 2.90 -24.88 -1.54
C LEU A 571 2.67 -23.37 -1.46
N LEU A 572 2.85 -22.80 -0.27
CA LEU A 572 2.94 -21.35 -0.14
C LEU A 572 4.04 -20.81 -1.06
N LYS A 573 3.75 -19.73 -1.78
CA LYS A 573 4.66 -19.17 -2.81
C LYS A 573 6.08 -18.92 -2.29
N THR A 574 6.23 -18.59 -1.01
CA THR A 574 7.52 -18.29 -0.37
C THR A 574 8.39 -19.54 -0.12
N TYR A 575 7.82 -20.75 -0.21
CA TYR A 575 8.57 -22.02 -0.16
C TYR A 575 9.07 -22.48 -1.53
N LEU A 576 8.61 -21.86 -2.62
CA LEU A 576 9.05 -22.20 -3.96
C LEU A 576 10.57 -22.02 -4.09
N TYR A 577 11.23 -23.07 -4.56
CA TYR A 577 12.69 -23.16 -4.72
C TYR A 577 13.51 -22.98 -3.42
N ARG A 578 12.92 -23.20 -2.24
CA ARG A 578 13.64 -23.15 -0.96
C ARG A 578 14.23 -24.49 -0.59
N THR A 579 15.42 -24.47 -0.01
CA THR A 579 16.00 -25.65 0.64
C THR A 579 15.43 -25.82 2.05
N ALA A 580 15.54 -27.02 2.64
CA ALA A 580 15.05 -27.28 4.00
C ALA A 580 15.67 -26.37 5.07
N ASP A 581 16.91 -25.90 4.87
CA ASP A 581 17.55 -24.94 5.77
C ASP A 581 17.03 -23.51 5.56
N GLU A 582 16.70 -23.14 4.33
CA GLU A 582 16.09 -21.84 4.02
C GLU A 582 14.65 -21.74 4.50
N GLU A 583 13.90 -22.85 4.49
CA GLU A 583 12.54 -22.90 5.05
C GLU A 583 12.51 -22.52 6.54
N LYS A 584 13.58 -22.78 7.30
CA LYS A 584 13.70 -22.35 8.70
C LYS A 584 13.72 -20.82 8.84
N ASN A 585 14.22 -20.11 7.84
CA ASN A 585 14.19 -18.64 7.84
C ASN A 585 12.74 -18.11 7.73
N ILE A 586 11.87 -18.83 7.01
CA ILE A 586 10.44 -18.47 6.86
C ILE A 586 9.74 -18.47 8.20
N GLU A 587 9.91 -19.53 8.99
CA GLU A 587 9.28 -19.64 10.31
C GLU A 587 9.99 -18.79 11.36
N GLY A 588 11.31 -18.58 11.23
CA GLY A 588 12.08 -17.75 12.16
C GLY A 588 11.80 -16.25 12.04
N GLY A 589 11.36 -15.79 10.87
CA GLY A 589 11.02 -14.38 10.64
C GLY A 589 12.24 -13.43 10.62
N PRO A 590 12.02 -12.11 10.54
CA PRO A 590 13.09 -11.12 10.44
C PRO A 590 13.98 -11.02 11.69
N GLN A 591 13.49 -11.41 12.86
CA GLN A 591 14.27 -11.41 14.10
C GLN A 591 15.50 -12.34 14.01
N VAL A 592 15.37 -13.48 13.32
CA VAL A 592 16.49 -14.41 13.10
C VAL A 592 17.52 -13.80 12.15
N LEU A 593 17.08 -13.04 11.14
CA LEU A 593 17.98 -12.30 10.25
C LEU A 593 18.81 -11.29 11.05
N VAL A 594 18.15 -10.49 11.90
CA VAL A 594 18.84 -9.47 12.72
C VAL A 594 19.88 -10.12 13.62
N LYS A 595 19.51 -11.19 14.33
CA LYS A 595 20.44 -11.93 15.20
C LYS A 595 21.67 -12.41 14.43
N ARG A 596 21.48 -13.02 13.25
CA ARG A 596 22.58 -13.49 12.39
C ARG A 596 23.48 -12.34 11.93
N MET A 597 22.90 -11.18 11.61
CA MET A 597 23.67 -10.03 11.13
C MET A 597 24.46 -9.33 12.23
N MET A 598 23.96 -9.34 13.48
CA MET A 598 24.70 -8.86 14.65
C MET A 598 25.97 -9.69 14.89
N GLU A 599 25.91 -11.02 14.71
CA GLU A 599 27.09 -11.90 14.87
C GLU A 599 28.25 -11.55 13.91
N SER A 600 27.94 -10.96 12.75
CA SER A 600 28.95 -10.60 11.74
C SER A 600 29.65 -9.26 11.99
N GLY A 601 29.16 -8.42 12.90
CA GLY A 601 29.67 -7.07 13.12
C GLY A 601 29.35 -6.07 11.99
N ASN A 602 28.55 -6.46 11.00
CA ASN A 602 28.25 -5.62 9.82
C ASN A 602 27.24 -4.51 10.15
N LEU A 603 26.28 -4.79 11.05
CA LEU A 603 25.28 -3.81 11.48
C LEU A 603 25.97 -2.63 12.18
N GLU A 604 26.94 -2.92 13.04
CA GLU A 604 27.74 -1.95 13.79
C GLU A 604 28.50 -1.03 12.85
N ARG A 605 29.26 -1.61 11.90
CA ARG A 605 30.04 -0.82 10.92
C ARG A 605 29.16 0.08 10.08
N CYS A 606 27.99 -0.40 9.63
CA CYS A 606 27.09 0.44 8.87
C CYS A 606 26.47 1.54 9.73
N THR A 607 26.08 1.24 10.97
CA THR A 607 25.54 2.23 11.90
C THR A 607 26.55 3.35 12.17
N VAL A 608 27.83 3.02 12.41
CA VAL A 608 28.92 4.00 12.54
C VAL A 608 29.02 4.88 11.29
N LYS A 609 29.01 4.29 10.09
CA LYS A 609 29.06 5.06 8.83
C LYS A 609 27.85 5.99 8.66
N ARG A 610 26.66 5.55 9.07
CA ARG A 610 25.42 6.35 9.00
C ARG A 610 25.44 7.52 9.98
N VAL A 611 25.81 7.27 11.23
CA VAL A 611 25.97 8.32 12.25
C VAL A 611 27.04 9.31 11.82
N TRP A 612 28.19 8.83 11.35
CA TRP A 612 29.23 9.69 10.80
C TRP A 612 28.71 10.61 9.69
N ASN A 613 28.00 10.05 8.72
CA ASN A 613 27.46 10.83 7.60
C ASN A 613 26.39 11.83 8.04
N GLU A 614 25.57 11.51 9.06
CA GLU A 614 24.59 12.44 9.62
C GLU A 614 25.27 13.64 10.28
N PHE A 615 26.30 13.42 11.11
CA PHE A 615 26.92 14.48 11.90
C PHE A 615 28.04 15.24 11.19
N LEU A 616 28.76 14.61 10.26
CA LEU A 616 29.80 15.29 9.47
C LEU A 616 29.29 15.75 8.09
N GLY A 617 28.06 15.39 7.71
CA GLY A 617 27.48 15.75 6.41
C GLY A 617 28.17 15.10 5.20
N ARG A 618 29.09 14.14 5.42
CA ARG A 618 29.84 13.45 4.38
C ARG A 618 30.21 12.02 4.78
N ALA A 619 30.48 11.18 3.78
CA ALA A 619 30.99 9.84 3.99
C ALA A 619 32.42 9.86 4.58
N MET A 620 32.76 8.79 5.31
CA MET A 620 34.14 8.56 5.76
C MET A 620 35.08 8.35 4.56
N THR A 621 36.17 9.09 4.52
CA THR A 621 37.29 8.85 3.61
C THR A 621 37.97 7.51 3.93
N THR A 622 38.82 7.01 3.01
CA THR A 622 39.58 5.76 3.23
C THR A 622 40.44 5.81 4.49
N GLU A 623 41.09 6.94 4.77
CA GLU A 623 41.92 7.09 5.97
C GLU A 623 41.07 7.17 7.25
N GLU A 624 39.94 7.89 7.23
CA GLU A 624 39.00 7.91 8.37
C GLU A 624 38.40 6.53 8.66
N GLN A 625 38.13 5.72 7.61
CA GLN A 625 37.71 4.34 7.82
C GLN A 625 38.82 3.51 8.49
N ARG A 626 40.08 3.74 8.13
CA ARG A 626 41.23 3.06 8.76
C ARG A 626 41.40 3.48 10.23
N MET A 627 41.19 4.76 10.54
CA MET A 627 41.42 5.32 11.87
C MET A 627 40.25 5.10 12.84
N TYR A 628 39.01 5.31 12.39
CA TYR A 628 37.85 5.40 13.30
C TYR A 628 36.89 4.23 13.20
N LEU A 629 36.65 3.68 12.00
CA LEU A 629 35.54 2.74 11.78
C LEU A 629 35.65 1.51 12.68
N GLN A 630 36.83 0.90 12.77
CA GLN A 630 37.03 -0.29 13.57
C GLN A 630 36.82 -0.01 15.06
N THR A 631 37.46 1.03 15.59
CA THR A 631 37.38 1.41 17.00
C THR A 631 35.95 1.78 17.40
N LEU A 632 35.30 2.68 16.65
CA LEU A 632 33.92 3.10 16.91
C LEU A 632 32.95 1.92 16.83
N SER A 633 33.14 0.98 15.89
CA SER A 633 32.26 -0.19 15.79
C SER A 633 32.43 -1.14 16.98
N GLN A 634 33.66 -1.35 17.43
CA GLN A 634 33.96 -2.20 18.59
C GLN A 634 33.46 -1.56 19.89
N ASP A 635 33.64 -0.26 20.05
CA ASP A 635 33.19 0.46 21.24
C ASP A 635 31.67 0.55 21.29
N PHE A 636 31.02 0.76 20.14
CA PHE A 636 29.56 0.68 20.03
C PHE A 636 29.05 -0.70 20.47
N ALA A 637 29.66 -1.79 19.99
CA ALA A 637 29.28 -3.14 20.41
C ALA A 637 29.52 -3.40 21.92
N LYS A 638 30.66 -2.94 22.46
CA LYS A 638 31.00 -3.09 23.89
C LYS A 638 30.10 -2.25 24.79
N ASN A 639 29.65 -1.08 24.32
CA ASN A 639 28.78 -0.18 25.06
C ASN A 639 27.29 -0.50 24.84
N ASN A 640 26.97 -1.80 24.80
CA ASN A 640 25.60 -2.31 24.67
C ASN A 640 24.82 -1.73 23.48
N HIS A 641 25.52 -1.37 22.40
CA HIS A 641 24.95 -0.70 21.23
C HIS A 641 24.18 0.58 21.57
N SER A 642 24.64 1.38 22.56
CA SER A 642 24.03 2.68 22.87
C SER A 642 24.22 3.67 21.72
N MET A 643 23.09 4.08 21.11
CA MET A 643 23.10 5.07 20.03
C MET A 643 23.60 6.42 20.52
N LYS A 644 23.19 6.85 21.72
CA LYS A 644 23.67 8.09 22.34
C LYS A 644 25.17 8.02 22.62
N GLY A 645 25.67 6.88 23.08
CA GLY A 645 27.11 6.66 23.27
C GLY A 645 27.91 6.75 21.97
N LEU A 646 27.41 6.17 20.87
CA LEU A 646 28.06 6.30 19.55
C LEU A 646 28.06 7.75 19.06
N ILE A 647 26.93 8.46 19.18
CA ILE A 647 26.83 9.88 18.80
C ILE A 647 27.81 10.72 19.62
N GLU A 648 27.89 10.52 20.93
CA GLU A 648 28.85 11.19 21.80
C GLU A 648 30.28 10.99 21.29
N GLN A 649 30.69 9.75 20.99
CA GLN A 649 32.03 9.47 20.48
C GLN A 649 32.31 10.15 19.13
N VAL A 650 31.34 10.18 18.23
CA VAL A 650 31.49 10.81 16.91
C VAL A 650 31.65 12.33 17.05
N VAL A 651 30.76 13.01 17.79
CA VAL A 651 30.82 14.47 17.94
C VAL A 651 31.97 14.93 18.84
N MET A 652 32.51 14.04 19.67
CA MET A 652 33.70 14.31 20.49
C MET A 652 35.01 13.96 19.79
N SER A 653 34.96 13.34 18.60
CA SER A 653 36.15 13.04 17.81
C SER A 653 36.86 14.31 17.33
N ASP A 654 38.15 14.19 17.05
CA ASP A 654 38.92 15.24 16.40
C ASP A 654 38.46 15.49 14.96
N ALA A 655 37.98 14.46 14.25
CA ALA A 655 37.43 14.57 12.91
C ALA A 655 36.23 15.52 12.82
N TYR A 656 35.30 15.46 13.80
CA TYR A 656 34.16 16.39 13.88
C TYR A 656 34.60 17.84 14.13
N ARG A 657 35.78 18.03 14.73
CA ARG A 657 36.37 19.33 15.06
C ARG A 657 37.34 19.86 13.99
N ARG A 658 37.42 19.24 12.81
CA ARG A 658 38.25 19.74 11.71
C ARG A 658 37.44 20.66 10.80
N ILE A 659 38.11 21.68 10.27
CA ILE A 659 37.64 22.45 9.12
C ILE A 659 38.42 21.87 7.94
N ASP A 660 37.76 21.12 7.07
CA ASP A 660 38.29 20.74 5.77
C ASP A 660 38.29 21.92 4.78
#